data_AF-A0A380MKA3-F1
#
_entry.id   AF-A0A380MKA3-F1
#
_cell.length_a   1.000
_cell.length_b   1.000
_cell.length_c   1.000
_cell.angle_alpha   90.00
_cell.angle_beta   90.00
_cell.angle_gamma   90.00
#
_symmetry.space_group_name_H-M   'P 1'
#
loop_
_entity.id
_entity.type
_entity.pdbx_description
1 polymer ?
#
loop_
_entity_poly.entity_id
_entity_poly.type
_entity_poly.pdbx_seq_one_letter_code
_entity_poly.pdbx_strand_id
1 'polypeptide(L)'
;MMWCASNRVGNKLPTLRLLDRIAGIYITGTEKGVLAAQAGKDINIIASQISNQSEQGQTQLQAGRNINLDTVQTGKHQETHFDADNHVIRGSTNEIGSNIQTQGDVTLLAGNNLNAKAAQVSSANGTLAVSAKNDINISAGINTTHVDDASKHKGRSGGGNKLVITDKAQSHNETAQSSTFDGKQVVLQAGNDANIKGSNVISDSGTHIQAGNHVHIGTTLTHNQSETYHQTKKSGLMSAGIGFTIGSKTNTQENQSQSTEHTGSTIGSIKGDTAIMAGKHYQQIGSTVSSPEGNNTIHAQSIDIQAAHNQLNSNTTQTYEQKGLTVAFSSPVTDLAQQAIAVAQSSKQVGQSKNGRVNAMAAANAGWQAYQTGKSAQNLANGTTNANQVSISITYGEQKNQQTTQIQASQAQASQIQAGGKTTLIAAGAAEQSNINITGSDVAGKAGTTLIADNNITLQSAEQSSRERSNNKSSGWNAGVAVSFGQGGWSLGITAGGNVGKGYGNGDSVTHHHSHIGDKGSQTIIQSGGDTTLKGAQVIGKGVQVHAKNLSIQSVQDSETYQSKQQNASAQVTVGYGFSAGGNYSQSKINADHASVTEQSGIYAGEDGYQINVQNHTDLKGGLITSTQKSEDDGKNRFTTGTLTFEDLANKSEYSGSSFGVGLSGSMGGGESMPKEIGGQKLMTLGSNKTFDLTEPDGTPTGESKTVAMGSLKTQTGIGHDSESQHSVTHSGINTANIVIADENKQKELTGKTADETIGAIKTDVTVENYAEHIGSLKNNFDKEKVLKELNIQVEVTKDFSENAKATIAQVYEPKQAKLREEIKELEKKKDFSDPNSKEWEIYQAEQDKLYDKIYNLQYQKRILETVVGIVALDPDTAITQGLLQGVATKLRRETLDNSRKFPGIVDKNGKVLLSNVSYDSDYFDGVKLGGVRVDLDVICGDTRCVKNPNGTLTYVGDEKFPKFENVISPTDNPDGFKKISGATGGIQGKKGTFFGEYNIGSMRDTVVEGFAGTHDYIGGQMWGFYDKDGNTTPGRDTYNKKDEYWSSKITVAAIPVAAPFAISDIVDSDFIQAIMKISGH
;
A
#
# COMPACT_ATOMS: atom_id res chain seq x y z
N MET A 1 -1.91 10.58 -71.39
CA MET A 1 -1.82 11.51 -70.24
C MET A 1 -3.24 12.01 -70.00
N MET A 2 -3.98 11.61 -68.97
CA MET A 2 -3.76 11.81 -67.54
C MET A 2 -4.36 10.61 -66.77
N TRP A 3 -3.63 10.08 -65.80
CA TRP A 3 -4.00 8.89 -65.02
C TRP A 3 -5.14 9.18 -64.04
N CYS A 4 -6.25 8.43 -64.14
CA CYS A 4 -7.15 8.18 -63.01
C CYS A 4 -6.64 6.93 -62.27
N ALA A 5 -5.98 7.11 -61.14
CA ALA A 5 -5.59 6.01 -60.27
C ALA A 5 -6.84 5.43 -59.58
N SER A 6 -6.96 4.11 -59.66
CA SER A 6 -8.00 3.28 -59.09
C SER A 6 -8.15 3.49 -57.57
N ASN A 7 -9.37 3.84 -57.16
CA ASN A 7 -9.79 3.92 -55.76
C ASN A 7 -9.80 2.50 -55.15
N ARG A 8 -8.80 2.18 -54.32
CA ARG A 8 -8.79 0.98 -53.46
C ARG A 8 -8.77 1.39 -51.98
N VAL A 9 -9.74 2.20 -51.56
CA VAL A 9 -10.00 2.48 -50.13
C VAL A 9 -11.47 2.15 -49.88
N GLY A 10 -11.71 1.18 -49.01
CA GLY A 10 -13.03 0.64 -48.68
C GLY A 10 -13.86 1.59 -47.81
N ASN A 11 -14.03 2.84 -48.24
CA ASN A 11 -14.92 3.79 -47.58
C ASN A 11 -16.37 3.33 -47.78
N LYS A 12 -17.02 2.85 -46.72
CA LYS A 12 -18.48 2.78 -46.72
C LYS A 12 -19.02 4.19 -46.61
N LEU A 13 -20.01 4.52 -47.44
CA LEU A 13 -20.73 5.79 -47.31
C LEU A 13 -21.33 5.89 -45.91
N PRO A 14 -21.25 7.07 -45.24
CA PRO A 14 -21.84 7.24 -43.92
C PRO A 14 -23.33 6.89 -43.98
N THR A 15 -23.78 6.02 -43.09
CA THR A 15 -25.20 5.71 -42.96
C THR A 15 -25.82 6.70 -41.98
N LEU A 16 -26.83 7.41 -42.48
CA LEU A 16 -27.43 8.53 -41.80
C LEU A 16 -28.93 8.28 -41.73
N ARG A 17 -29.43 7.99 -40.53
CA ARG A 17 -30.87 7.93 -40.25
C ARG A 17 -31.25 9.22 -39.54
N LEU A 18 -31.76 10.17 -40.30
CA LEU A 18 -32.26 11.44 -39.78
C LEU A 18 -33.78 11.47 -39.77
N LEU A 19 -34.32 12.30 -38.89
CA LEU A 19 -35.70 12.73 -38.98
C LEU A 19 -35.77 13.89 -39.98
N ASP A 20 -36.20 13.60 -41.20
CA ASP A 20 -36.21 14.56 -42.32
C ASP A 20 -37.26 15.66 -42.13
N ARG A 21 -38.50 15.28 -41.76
CA ARG A 21 -39.58 16.23 -41.42
C ARG A 21 -40.33 15.76 -40.18
N ILE A 22 -40.47 16.67 -39.22
CA ILE A 22 -41.29 16.46 -38.02
C ILE A 22 -42.76 16.63 -38.43
N ALA A 23 -43.59 15.61 -38.19
CA ALA A 23 -45.04 15.75 -38.32
C ALA A 23 -45.53 16.68 -37.20
N GLY A 24 -46.41 17.63 -37.52
CA GLY A 24 -46.94 18.48 -36.48
C GLY A 24 -48.23 19.20 -36.78
N ILE A 25 -48.90 19.60 -35.70
CA ILE A 25 -50.12 20.40 -35.69
C ILE A 25 -49.76 21.75 -35.08
N TYR A 26 -50.03 22.82 -35.82
CA TYR A 26 -49.67 24.18 -35.43
C TYR A 26 -50.92 25.06 -35.41
N ILE A 27 -51.19 25.68 -34.27
CA ILE A 27 -52.20 26.72 -34.11
C ILE A 27 -51.46 28.02 -33.79
N THR A 28 -51.69 29.04 -34.61
CA THR A 28 -51.09 30.37 -34.47
C THR A 28 -52.19 31.43 -34.60
N GLY A 29 -52.07 32.55 -33.89
CA GLY A 29 -53.06 33.63 -33.91
C GLY A 29 -53.12 34.39 -32.59
N THR A 30 -53.77 35.55 -32.56
CA THR A 30 -53.94 36.39 -31.36
C THR A 30 -55.23 36.09 -30.58
N GLU A 31 -56.08 35.21 -31.11
CA GLU A 31 -57.31 34.77 -30.46
C GLU A 31 -57.09 33.46 -29.69
N LYS A 32 -57.98 33.11 -28.75
CA LYS A 32 -57.89 31.86 -27.96
C LYS A 32 -58.11 30.62 -28.84
N GLY A 33 -57.06 30.13 -29.50
CA GLY A 33 -57.11 28.93 -30.31
C GLY A 33 -57.20 27.67 -29.47
N VAL A 34 -58.14 26.77 -29.79
CA VAL A 34 -58.32 25.49 -29.10
C VAL A 34 -57.97 24.34 -30.05
N LEU A 35 -57.02 23.50 -29.66
CA LEU A 35 -56.77 22.20 -30.27
C LEU A 35 -57.46 21.13 -29.42
N ALA A 36 -58.46 20.44 -29.96
CA ALA A 36 -59.07 19.28 -29.30
C ALA A 36 -58.97 18.04 -30.19
N ALA A 37 -58.37 16.96 -29.68
CA ALA A 37 -58.27 15.68 -30.38
C ALA A 37 -58.79 14.53 -29.50
N GLN A 38 -59.71 13.74 -30.03
CA GLN A 38 -60.31 12.61 -29.33
C GLN A 38 -60.17 11.32 -30.16
N ALA A 39 -59.71 10.24 -29.53
CA ALA A 39 -59.58 8.93 -30.16
C ALA A 39 -60.37 7.88 -29.37
N GLY A 40 -61.12 7.01 -30.05
CA GLY A 40 -61.88 5.92 -29.40
C GLY A 40 -60.99 4.84 -28.75
N LYS A 41 -59.71 4.76 -29.14
CA LYS A 41 -58.71 3.85 -28.56
C LYS A 41 -57.49 4.63 -28.08
N ASP A 42 -56.46 4.76 -28.90
CA ASP A 42 -55.18 5.33 -28.47
C ASP A 42 -54.85 6.60 -29.25
N ILE A 43 -54.17 7.55 -28.61
CA ILE A 43 -53.46 8.66 -29.27
C ILE A 43 -51.97 8.32 -29.22
N ASN A 44 -51.34 8.18 -30.39
CA ASN A 44 -49.90 7.93 -30.49
C ASN A 44 -49.24 9.15 -31.15
N ILE A 45 -48.36 9.83 -30.41
CA ILE A 45 -47.54 10.93 -30.90
C ILE A 45 -46.10 10.43 -30.84
N ILE A 46 -45.48 10.22 -31.99
CA ILE A 46 -44.15 9.61 -32.09
C ILE A 46 -43.21 10.62 -32.75
N ALA A 47 -42.22 11.12 -32.02
CA ALA A 47 -41.28 12.16 -32.47
C ALA A 47 -41.95 13.32 -33.25
N SER A 48 -43.13 13.75 -32.80
CA SER A 48 -43.99 14.71 -33.51
C SER A 48 -44.25 15.94 -32.65
N GLN A 49 -44.64 17.06 -33.29
CA GLN A 49 -44.84 18.34 -32.61
C GLN A 49 -46.31 18.77 -32.60
N ILE A 50 -46.84 19.12 -31.43
CA ILE A 50 -48.09 19.87 -31.29
C ILE A 50 -47.73 21.23 -30.71
N SER A 51 -48.07 22.30 -31.41
CA SER A 51 -47.70 23.66 -31.02
C SER A 51 -48.91 24.57 -31.12
N ASN A 52 -49.47 24.99 -29.99
CA ASN A 52 -50.51 25.99 -29.92
C ASN A 52 -49.94 27.29 -29.34
N GLN A 53 -49.51 28.18 -30.24
CA GLN A 53 -48.87 29.45 -29.93
C GLN A 53 -49.86 30.61 -29.80
N SER A 54 -51.16 30.31 -29.84
CA SER A 54 -52.18 31.34 -29.72
C SER A 54 -52.27 31.90 -28.29
N GLU A 55 -52.58 33.18 -28.13
CA GLU A 55 -52.63 33.82 -26.81
C GLU A 55 -53.72 33.16 -25.94
N GLN A 56 -53.34 32.64 -24.76
CA GLN A 56 -54.19 31.80 -23.92
C GLN A 56 -54.78 30.56 -24.63
N GLY A 57 -54.13 30.08 -25.69
CA GLY A 57 -54.55 28.90 -26.45
C GLY A 57 -54.58 27.64 -25.59
N GLN A 58 -55.46 26.69 -25.92
CA GLN A 58 -55.64 25.46 -25.17
C GLN A 58 -55.40 24.23 -26.06
N THR A 59 -54.81 23.18 -25.48
CA THR A 59 -54.62 21.88 -26.15
C THR A 59 -55.21 20.77 -25.30
N GLN A 60 -56.17 20.01 -25.83
CA GLN A 60 -56.82 18.88 -25.17
C GLN A 60 -56.68 17.61 -26.01
N LEU A 61 -56.07 16.58 -25.43
CA LEU A 61 -55.94 15.25 -26.03
C LEU A 61 -56.68 14.22 -25.16
N GLN A 62 -57.59 13.45 -25.76
CA GLN A 62 -58.39 12.45 -25.07
C GLN A 62 -58.37 11.09 -25.79
N ALA A 63 -57.92 10.05 -25.11
CA ALA A 63 -57.88 8.69 -25.63
C ALA A 63 -58.81 7.77 -24.83
N GLY A 64 -59.58 6.91 -25.50
CA GLY A 64 -60.40 5.87 -24.85
C GLY A 64 -59.59 4.80 -24.11
N ARG A 65 -58.30 4.66 -24.43
CA ARG A 65 -57.31 3.78 -23.80
C ARG A 65 -56.03 4.56 -23.50
N ASN A 66 -55.02 4.57 -24.37
CA ASN A 66 -53.70 5.10 -24.01
C ASN A 66 -53.35 6.40 -24.75
N ILE A 67 -52.58 7.26 -24.09
CA ILE A 67 -51.81 8.32 -24.75
C ILE A 67 -50.34 7.92 -24.70
N ASN A 68 -49.72 7.73 -25.87
CA ASN A 68 -48.31 7.36 -26.00
C ASN A 68 -47.53 8.51 -26.66
N LEU A 69 -46.55 9.05 -25.93
CA LEU A 69 -45.59 10.06 -26.40
C LEU A 69 -44.24 9.36 -26.57
N ASP A 70 -44.04 8.77 -27.75
CA ASP A 70 -42.91 7.90 -28.07
C ASP A 70 -41.80 8.62 -28.84
N THR A 71 -40.67 7.92 -28.96
CA THR A 71 -39.46 8.40 -29.62
C THR A 71 -39.27 7.79 -31.01
N VAL A 72 -38.52 8.50 -31.86
CA VAL A 72 -37.88 7.91 -33.04
C VAL A 72 -36.38 7.94 -32.81
N GLN A 73 -35.75 6.77 -32.91
CA GLN A 73 -34.29 6.68 -32.89
C GLN A 73 -33.73 7.17 -34.22
N THR A 74 -32.94 8.24 -34.15
CA THR A 74 -32.07 8.71 -35.23
C THR A 74 -30.65 8.20 -34.99
N GLY A 75 -29.84 8.16 -36.03
CA GLY A 75 -28.47 7.68 -35.88
C GLY A 75 -27.55 8.17 -36.98
N LYS A 76 -26.29 8.35 -36.62
CA LYS A 76 -25.20 8.60 -37.56
C LYS A 76 -24.17 7.50 -37.35
N HIS A 77 -23.77 6.85 -38.43
CA HIS A 77 -22.67 5.90 -38.40
C HIS A 77 -21.72 6.20 -39.55
N GLN A 78 -20.46 6.42 -39.20
CA GLN A 78 -19.38 6.68 -40.13
C GLN A 78 -18.28 5.69 -39.84
N GLU A 79 -17.81 5.03 -40.90
CA GLU A 79 -16.72 4.06 -40.85
C GLU A 79 -15.73 4.43 -41.96
N THR A 80 -14.47 4.63 -41.59
CA THR A 80 -13.39 4.94 -42.53
C THR A 80 -12.24 4.00 -42.25
N HIS A 81 -11.94 3.12 -43.21
CA HIS A 81 -10.81 2.20 -43.17
C HIS A 81 -9.72 2.75 -44.08
N PHE A 82 -8.59 3.16 -43.50
CA PHE A 82 -7.42 3.57 -44.27
C PHE A 82 -6.62 2.34 -44.71
N ASP A 83 -6.47 1.37 -43.81
CA ASP A 83 -5.91 0.04 -44.05
C ASP A 83 -6.34 -0.94 -42.94
N ALA A 84 -5.78 -2.15 -42.90
CA ALA A 84 -6.13 -3.19 -41.93
C ALA A 84 -5.74 -2.87 -40.47
N ASP A 85 -4.83 -1.92 -40.25
CA ASP A 85 -4.33 -1.49 -38.95
C ASP A 85 -4.85 -0.08 -38.54
N ASN A 86 -5.51 0.64 -39.45
CA ASN A 86 -5.91 2.04 -39.29
C ASN A 86 -7.37 2.27 -39.70
N HIS A 87 -8.23 2.55 -38.72
CA HIS A 87 -9.65 2.85 -38.94
C HIS A 87 -10.18 3.90 -37.97
N VAL A 88 -11.26 4.57 -38.38
CA VAL A 88 -12.06 5.48 -37.55
C VAL A 88 -13.51 5.09 -37.73
N ILE A 89 -14.12 4.61 -36.65
CA ILE A 89 -15.53 4.22 -36.61
C ILE A 89 -16.21 5.09 -35.56
N ARG A 90 -17.21 5.85 -35.98
CA ARG A 90 -18.00 6.71 -35.11
C ARG A 90 -19.47 6.41 -35.30
N GLY A 91 -20.14 6.15 -34.18
CA GLY A 91 -21.57 5.94 -34.10
C GLY A 91 -22.20 6.93 -33.13
N SER A 92 -23.40 7.38 -33.43
CA SER A 92 -24.27 8.00 -32.44
C SER A 92 -25.70 7.60 -32.72
N THR A 93 -26.48 7.37 -31.67
CA THR A 93 -27.93 7.24 -31.78
C THR A 93 -28.60 8.20 -30.81
N ASN A 94 -29.66 8.88 -31.27
CA ASN A 94 -30.42 9.79 -30.43
C ASN A 94 -31.90 9.41 -30.47
N GLU A 95 -32.56 9.40 -29.32
CA GLU A 95 -34.00 9.23 -29.20
C GLU A 95 -34.70 10.59 -29.27
N ILE A 96 -35.32 10.91 -30.40
CA ILE A 96 -36.08 12.14 -30.58
C ILE A 96 -37.51 11.91 -30.07
N GLY A 97 -37.89 12.53 -28.96
CA GLY A 97 -39.22 12.40 -28.38
C GLY A 97 -40.24 13.39 -28.92
N SER A 98 -41.50 13.19 -28.53
CA SER A 98 -42.63 14.05 -28.90
C SER A 98 -42.64 15.36 -28.13
N ASN A 99 -43.13 16.42 -28.77
CA ASN A 99 -43.10 17.78 -28.23
C ASN A 99 -44.48 18.42 -28.30
N ILE A 100 -45.10 18.71 -27.15
CA ILE A 100 -46.38 19.42 -27.02
C ILE A 100 -46.09 20.76 -26.34
N GLN A 101 -46.37 21.87 -27.00
CA GLN A 101 -46.16 23.22 -26.48
C GLN A 101 -47.44 24.03 -26.66
N THR A 102 -47.93 24.64 -25.58
CA THR A 102 -49.11 25.48 -25.62
C THR A 102 -48.92 26.72 -24.75
N GLN A 103 -49.40 27.88 -25.19
CA GLN A 103 -49.27 29.11 -24.40
C GLN A 103 -50.18 29.12 -23.17
N GLY A 104 -51.43 28.65 -23.30
CA GLY A 104 -52.35 28.40 -22.18
C GLY A 104 -52.37 26.92 -21.79
N ASP A 105 -53.53 26.39 -21.42
CA ASP A 105 -53.64 25.08 -20.76
C ASP A 105 -53.38 23.89 -21.70
N VAL A 106 -52.76 22.83 -21.15
CA VAL A 106 -52.62 21.53 -21.79
C VAL A 106 -53.34 20.49 -20.95
N THR A 107 -54.26 19.73 -21.55
CA THR A 107 -55.01 18.67 -20.88
C THR A 107 -54.82 17.34 -21.62
N LEU A 108 -54.29 16.33 -20.93
CA LEU A 108 -54.08 14.97 -21.46
C LEU A 108 -54.94 13.99 -20.66
N LEU A 109 -55.88 13.31 -21.32
CA LEU A 109 -56.84 12.38 -20.69
C LEU A 109 -56.71 10.98 -21.31
N ALA A 110 -56.16 10.03 -20.57
CA ALA A 110 -56.05 8.63 -20.97
C ALA A 110 -57.09 7.75 -20.24
N GLY A 111 -57.86 6.98 -21.00
CA GLY A 111 -58.81 6.01 -20.46
C GLY A 111 -58.16 4.83 -19.71
N ASN A 112 -56.88 4.55 -19.97
CA ASN A 112 -56.02 3.56 -19.31
C ASN A 112 -54.72 4.24 -18.85
N ASN A 113 -53.69 4.26 -19.71
CA ASN A 113 -52.34 4.71 -19.34
C ASN A 113 -51.86 5.92 -20.15
N LEU A 114 -51.03 6.75 -19.54
CA LEU A 114 -50.18 7.69 -20.27
C LEU A 114 -48.73 7.22 -20.21
N ASN A 115 -48.09 7.07 -21.37
CA ASN A 115 -46.69 6.68 -21.48
C ASN A 115 -45.93 7.77 -22.23
N ALA A 116 -44.83 8.25 -21.65
CA ALA A 116 -44.00 9.28 -22.23
C ALA A 116 -42.52 8.92 -22.09
N LYS A 117 -41.80 8.96 -23.21
CA LYS A 117 -40.35 8.70 -23.27
C LYS A 117 -39.65 9.84 -24.00
N ALA A 118 -38.65 10.43 -23.36
CA ALA A 118 -37.92 11.62 -23.84
C ALA A 118 -38.84 12.76 -24.34
N ALA A 119 -40.06 12.87 -23.82
CA ALA A 119 -41.09 13.75 -24.32
C ALA A 119 -41.03 15.13 -23.64
N GLN A 120 -41.33 16.19 -24.39
CA GLN A 120 -41.52 17.54 -23.86
C GLN A 120 -43.00 17.89 -23.90
N VAL A 121 -43.60 18.21 -22.76
CA VAL A 121 -44.99 18.67 -22.65
C VAL A 121 -44.99 19.95 -21.83
N SER A 122 -45.28 21.09 -22.46
CA SER A 122 -45.16 22.41 -21.85
C SER A 122 -46.43 23.23 -22.00
N SER A 123 -46.88 23.79 -20.88
CA SER A 123 -47.81 24.92 -20.81
C SER A 123 -47.04 26.18 -20.40
N ALA A 124 -46.91 27.16 -21.30
CA ALA A 124 -46.06 28.32 -21.04
C ALA A 124 -46.62 29.19 -19.91
N ASN A 125 -47.92 29.49 -19.91
CA ASN A 125 -48.56 30.38 -18.94
C ASN A 125 -49.78 29.76 -18.23
N GLY A 126 -50.13 28.52 -18.55
CA GLY A 126 -51.32 27.84 -18.05
C GLY A 126 -51.01 26.57 -17.25
N THR A 127 -52.05 25.76 -17.05
CA THR A 127 -51.96 24.48 -16.34
C THR A 127 -51.67 23.35 -17.30
N LEU A 128 -50.71 22.50 -16.96
CA LEU A 128 -50.56 21.17 -17.54
C LEU A 128 -51.28 20.15 -16.66
N ALA A 129 -52.44 19.68 -17.11
CA ALA A 129 -53.24 18.66 -16.44
C ALA A 129 -53.13 17.32 -17.17
N VAL A 130 -52.69 16.28 -16.48
CA VAL A 130 -52.52 14.93 -17.01
C VAL A 130 -53.29 13.95 -16.15
N SER A 131 -54.22 13.20 -16.74
CA SER A 131 -55.03 12.22 -16.06
C SER A 131 -55.03 10.88 -16.79
N ALA A 132 -54.78 9.79 -16.05
CA ALA A 132 -54.87 8.43 -16.54
C ALA A 132 -55.67 7.58 -15.54
N LYS A 133 -56.62 6.76 -16.01
CA LYS A 133 -57.42 5.91 -15.10
C LYS A 133 -56.61 4.79 -14.44
N ASN A 134 -55.48 4.40 -15.05
CA ASN A 134 -54.54 3.44 -14.50
C ASN A 134 -53.22 4.19 -14.22
N ASP A 135 -52.23 4.11 -15.11
CA ASP A 135 -50.86 4.52 -14.79
C ASP A 135 -50.38 5.73 -15.61
N ILE A 136 -49.54 6.56 -14.98
CA ILE A 136 -48.75 7.60 -15.66
C ILE A 136 -47.29 7.17 -15.61
N ASN A 137 -46.67 6.96 -16.78
CA ASN A 137 -45.28 6.56 -16.93
C ASN A 137 -44.51 7.62 -17.70
N ILE A 138 -43.56 8.30 -17.04
CA ILE A 138 -42.71 9.35 -17.61
C ILE A 138 -41.25 8.92 -17.45
N SER A 139 -40.57 8.62 -18.56
CA SER A 139 -39.19 8.11 -18.55
C SER A 139 -38.26 8.92 -19.46
N ALA A 140 -36.98 8.92 -19.10
CA ALA A 140 -35.93 9.41 -19.99
C ALA A 140 -35.73 8.47 -21.18
N GLY A 141 -35.36 9.03 -22.33
CA GLY A 141 -34.72 8.28 -23.41
C GLY A 141 -33.23 8.13 -23.18
N ILE A 142 -32.57 7.33 -24.03
CA ILE A 142 -31.13 7.11 -24.00
C ILE A 142 -30.52 7.48 -25.34
N ASN A 143 -29.56 8.39 -25.32
CA ASN A 143 -28.70 8.69 -26.46
C ASN A 143 -27.37 7.96 -26.28
N THR A 144 -26.89 7.32 -27.33
CA THR A 144 -25.63 6.56 -27.30
C THR A 144 -24.60 7.21 -28.22
N THR A 145 -23.34 7.19 -27.79
CA THR A 145 -22.19 7.53 -28.63
C THR A 145 -21.22 6.37 -28.61
N HIS A 146 -20.68 6.05 -29.78
CA HIS A 146 -19.74 4.98 -29.98
C HIS A 146 -18.53 5.51 -30.75
N VAL A 147 -17.34 5.22 -30.25
CA VAL A 147 -16.08 5.50 -30.94
C VAL A 147 -15.28 4.21 -30.95
N ASP A 148 -14.72 3.87 -32.10
CA ASP A 148 -13.70 2.84 -32.26
C ASP A 148 -12.68 3.38 -33.26
N ASP A 149 -11.61 3.94 -32.71
CA ASP A 149 -10.50 4.49 -33.47
C ASP A 149 -9.30 3.56 -33.27
N ALA A 150 -8.68 3.12 -34.36
CA ALA A 150 -7.40 2.43 -34.34
C ALA A 150 -6.42 3.13 -35.28
N SER A 151 -5.20 3.35 -34.82
CA SER A 151 -4.13 3.87 -35.64
C SER A 151 -2.84 3.13 -35.36
N LYS A 152 -2.05 2.93 -36.41
CA LYS A 152 -0.74 2.31 -36.34
C LYS A 152 0.20 3.03 -37.27
N HIS A 153 1.03 3.86 -36.67
CA HIS A 153 2.02 4.64 -37.39
C HIS A 153 3.38 3.94 -37.33
N LYS A 154 3.89 3.60 -38.51
CA LYS A 154 5.27 3.13 -38.69
C LYS A 154 6.08 4.32 -39.20
N GLY A 155 6.99 4.81 -38.37
CA GLY A 155 7.83 5.95 -38.69
C GLY A 155 9.27 5.72 -38.31
N ARG A 156 10.03 6.80 -38.31
CA ARG A 156 11.37 6.85 -37.74
C ARG A 156 11.42 7.90 -36.64
N SER A 157 12.02 7.58 -35.49
CA SER A 157 12.29 8.60 -34.47
C SER A 157 13.46 9.50 -34.90
N GLY A 158 13.68 10.62 -34.20
CA GLY A 158 14.94 11.38 -34.32
C GLY A 158 16.13 10.42 -34.17
N GLY A 159 16.98 10.34 -35.21
CA GLY A 159 18.08 9.36 -35.33
C GLY A 159 17.84 8.18 -36.29
N GLY A 160 16.66 8.04 -36.92
CA GLY A 160 16.43 7.06 -38.00
C GLY A 160 15.92 5.68 -37.57
N ASN A 161 15.67 5.45 -36.27
CA ASN A 161 15.21 4.17 -35.72
C ASN A 161 13.77 3.86 -36.10
N LYS A 162 13.45 2.58 -36.31
CA LYS A 162 12.08 2.14 -36.57
C LYS A 162 11.23 2.40 -35.32
N LEU A 163 10.20 3.22 -35.48
CA LEU A 163 9.22 3.52 -34.46
C LEU A 163 7.87 2.98 -34.95
N VAL A 164 7.22 2.17 -34.12
CA VAL A 164 5.84 1.73 -34.34
C VAL A 164 5.03 2.21 -33.15
N ILE A 165 4.10 3.12 -33.39
CA ILE A 165 3.11 3.54 -32.40
C ILE A 165 1.80 2.88 -32.82
N THR A 166 1.14 2.21 -31.89
CA THR A 166 -0.19 1.63 -32.07
C THR A 166 -1.10 2.21 -31.01
N ASP A 167 -2.13 2.92 -31.44
CA ASP A 167 -3.16 3.50 -30.59
C ASP A 167 -4.49 2.85 -30.94
N LYS A 168 -5.25 2.42 -29.93
CA LYS A 168 -6.66 2.07 -30.08
C LYS A 168 -7.46 2.75 -28.99
N ALA A 169 -8.61 3.28 -29.35
CA ALA A 169 -9.54 3.91 -28.43
C ALA A 169 -10.95 3.45 -28.80
N GLN A 170 -11.57 2.70 -27.89
CA GLN A 170 -12.96 2.31 -27.99
C GLN A 170 -13.74 2.97 -26.85
N SER A 171 -14.92 3.48 -27.15
CA SER A 171 -15.85 3.95 -26.13
C SER A 171 -17.29 3.71 -26.53
N HIS A 172 -18.11 3.49 -25.52
CA HIS A 172 -19.55 3.42 -25.62
C HIS A 172 -20.11 4.22 -24.45
N ASN A 173 -20.71 5.37 -24.72
CA ASN A 173 -21.26 6.23 -23.68
C ASN A 173 -22.75 6.42 -23.89
N GLU A 174 -23.51 6.24 -22.83
CA GLU A 174 -24.94 6.52 -22.78
C GLU A 174 -25.19 7.82 -22.02
N THR A 175 -26.15 8.59 -22.50
CA THR A 175 -26.63 9.81 -21.83
C THR A 175 -28.14 9.80 -21.78
N ALA A 176 -28.70 10.11 -20.61
CA ALA A 176 -30.14 10.17 -20.43
C ALA A 176 -30.70 11.47 -21.04
N GLN A 177 -31.76 11.35 -21.83
CA GLN A 177 -32.55 12.45 -22.34
C GLN A 177 -33.89 12.49 -21.61
N SER A 178 -33.99 13.30 -20.57
CA SER A 178 -35.17 13.42 -19.72
C SER A 178 -36.44 13.75 -20.49
N SER A 179 -37.57 13.15 -20.09
CA SER A 179 -38.88 13.74 -20.38
C SER A 179 -39.08 14.98 -19.49
N THR A 180 -39.74 16.01 -19.99
CA THR A 180 -40.03 17.24 -19.24
C THR A 180 -41.49 17.61 -19.38
N PHE A 181 -42.18 17.67 -18.25
CA PHE A 181 -43.56 18.10 -18.11
C PHE A 181 -43.55 19.40 -17.32
N ASP A 182 -43.86 20.52 -17.96
CA ASP A 182 -43.76 21.83 -17.33
C ASP A 182 -44.96 22.74 -17.58
N GLY A 183 -45.22 23.65 -16.65
CA GLY A 183 -46.43 24.47 -16.62
C GLY A 183 -46.29 25.68 -15.70
N LYS A 184 -47.23 26.61 -15.76
CA LYS A 184 -47.45 27.51 -14.62
C LYS A 184 -47.89 26.69 -13.41
N GLN A 185 -48.77 25.73 -13.64
CA GLN A 185 -49.12 24.65 -12.70
C GLN A 185 -49.00 23.31 -13.41
N VAL A 186 -48.64 22.26 -12.68
CA VAL A 186 -48.61 20.89 -13.20
C VAL A 186 -49.42 19.99 -12.28
N VAL A 187 -50.37 19.25 -12.84
CA VAL A 187 -51.23 18.30 -12.13
C VAL A 187 -51.14 16.95 -12.82
N LEU A 188 -50.66 15.93 -12.11
CA LEU A 188 -50.61 14.54 -12.55
C LEU A 188 -51.57 13.71 -11.69
N GLN A 189 -52.52 13.03 -12.31
CA GLN A 189 -53.51 12.19 -11.63
C GLN A 189 -53.55 10.78 -12.25
N ALA A 190 -52.99 9.81 -11.53
CA ALA A 190 -53.05 8.40 -11.88
C ALA A 190 -54.07 7.67 -11.00
N GLY A 191 -54.90 6.80 -11.59
CA GLY A 191 -55.80 5.96 -10.80
C GLY A 191 -55.09 4.85 -10.03
N ASN A 192 -53.93 4.41 -10.53
CA ASN A 192 -53.07 3.41 -9.91
C ASN A 192 -51.70 4.01 -9.59
N ASP A 193 -50.75 3.99 -10.52
CA ASP A 193 -49.36 4.35 -10.25
C ASP A 193 -48.86 5.54 -11.07
N ALA A 194 -48.05 6.41 -10.45
CA ALA A 194 -47.29 7.45 -11.13
C ALA A 194 -45.79 7.15 -11.07
N ASN A 195 -45.20 6.79 -12.21
CA ASN A 195 -43.79 6.40 -12.34
C ASN A 195 -43.01 7.47 -13.12
N ILE A 196 -42.07 8.14 -12.46
CA ILE A 196 -41.26 9.22 -13.05
C ILE A 196 -39.79 8.82 -12.90
N LYS A 197 -39.09 8.61 -14.01
CA LYS A 197 -37.70 8.08 -14.03
C LYS A 197 -36.78 8.94 -14.89
N GLY A 198 -35.71 9.47 -14.29
CA GLY A 198 -34.74 10.37 -14.94
C GLY A 198 -35.38 11.58 -15.63
N SER A 199 -36.53 12.05 -15.13
CA SER A 199 -37.42 12.99 -15.83
C SER A 199 -37.80 14.19 -14.97
N ASN A 200 -38.30 15.25 -15.60
CA ASN A 200 -38.61 16.53 -14.97
C ASN A 200 -40.12 16.78 -14.93
N VAL A 201 -40.65 17.14 -13.77
CA VAL A 201 -42.04 17.63 -13.59
C VAL A 201 -41.98 18.93 -12.81
N ILE A 202 -42.00 20.07 -13.51
CA ILE A 202 -41.62 21.38 -12.93
C ILE A 202 -42.68 22.42 -13.23
N SER A 203 -43.13 23.13 -12.20
CA SER A 203 -44.06 24.25 -12.35
C SER A 203 -43.48 25.58 -11.87
N ASP A 204 -44.13 26.69 -12.23
CA ASP A 204 -43.82 27.99 -11.63
C ASP A 204 -44.52 28.19 -10.29
N SER A 205 -45.79 27.78 -10.17
CA SER A 205 -46.72 28.19 -9.10
C SER A 205 -47.39 27.03 -8.36
N GLY A 206 -47.21 25.79 -8.80
CA GLY A 206 -47.64 24.62 -8.03
C GLY A 206 -47.59 23.30 -8.79
N THR A 207 -47.11 22.26 -8.12
CA THR A 207 -47.02 20.90 -8.67
C THR A 207 -47.82 19.95 -7.79
N HIS A 208 -48.81 19.25 -8.37
CA HIS A 208 -49.64 18.26 -7.67
C HIS A 208 -49.51 16.90 -8.35
N ILE A 209 -49.11 15.87 -7.61
CA ILE A 209 -49.05 14.48 -8.09
C ILE A 209 -49.92 13.63 -7.20
N GLN A 210 -50.87 12.91 -7.79
CA GLN A 210 -51.76 12.02 -7.08
C GLN A 210 -51.83 10.66 -7.77
N ALA A 211 -51.65 9.59 -7.00
CA ALA A 211 -51.77 8.21 -7.46
C ALA A 211 -52.61 7.39 -6.47
N GLY A 212 -53.54 6.57 -6.98
CA GLY A 212 -54.39 5.74 -6.12
C GLY A 212 -53.64 4.63 -5.37
N ASN A 213 -52.48 4.20 -5.87
CA ASN A 213 -51.59 3.22 -5.25
C ASN A 213 -50.21 3.84 -4.97
N HIS A 214 -49.32 3.90 -5.96
CA HIS A 214 -47.92 4.24 -5.71
C HIS A 214 -47.44 5.47 -6.49
N VAL A 215 -46.56 6.25 -5.88
CA VAL A 215 -45.76 7.26 -6.58
C VAL A 215 -44.29 6.86 -6.50
N HIS A 216 -43.65 6.65 -7.64
CA HIS A 216 -42.24 6.28 -7.73
C HIS A 216 -41.47 7.36 -8.50
N ILE A 217 -40.51 7.99 -7.83
CA ILE A 217 -39.64 9.04 -8.37
C ILE A 217 -38.21 8.52 -8.35
N GLY A 218 -37.76 8.03 -9.49
CA GLY A 218 -36.51 7.29 -9.59
C GLY A 218 -35.56 7.86 -10.64
N THR A 219 -34.49 7.11 -10.84
CA THR A 219 -33.42 7.42 -11.78
C THR A 219 -33.55 6.61 -13.06
N THR A 220 -32.94 7.11 -14.13
CA THR A 220 -32.57 6.31 -15.30
C THR A 220 -31.08 5.99 -15.23
N LEU A 221 -30.72 4.74 -15.53
CA LEU A 221 -29.33 4.28 -15.58
C LEU A 221 -28.70 4.65 -16.93
N THR A 222 -27.44 5.05 -16.89
CA THR A 222 -26.60 5.22 -18.08
C THR A 222 -25.31 4.45 -17.92
N HIS A 223 -24.94 3.72 -18.98
CA HIS A 223 -23.72 2.93 -19.03
C HIS A 223 -22.62 3.64 -19.81
N ASN A 224 -21.42 3.71 -19.24
CA ASN A 224 -20.25 4.24 -19.94
C ASN A 224 -19.11 3.22 -19.89
N GLN A 225 -18.54 2.93 -21.05
CA GLN A 225 -17.39 2.05 -21.22
C GLN A 225 -16.34 2.75 -22.06
N SER A 226 -15.08 2.61 -21.66
CA SER A 226 -13.94 3.09 -22.41
C SER A 226 -12.80 2.09 -22.32
N GLU A 227 -12.20 1.79 -23.47
CA GLU A 227 -11.00 1.00 -23.58
C GLU A 227 -9.95 1.78 -24.38
N THR A 228 -8.79 2.01 -23.79
CA THR A 228 -7.66 2.64 -24.48
C THR A 228 -6.47 1.72 -24.45
N TYR A 229 -5.83 1.56 -25.60
CA TYR A 229 -4.61 0.80 -25.77
C TYR A 229 -3.58 1.73 -26.41
N HIS A 230 -2.46 1.93 -25.73
CA HIS A 230 -1.33 2.66 -26.27
C HIS A 230 -0.10 1.76 -26.25
N GLN A 231 0.50 1.51 -27.42
CA GLN A 231 1.76 0.80 -27.52
C GLN A 231 2.77 1.61 -28.31
N THR A 232 3.91 1.87 -27.68
CA THR A 232 5.09 2.41 -28.36
C THR A 232 6.16 1.32 -28.46
N LYS A 233 6.46 0.89 -29.68
CA LYS A 233 7.55 -0.03 -29.99
C LYS A 233 8.65 0.70 -30.76
N LYS A 234 9.78 0.93 -30.10
CA LYS A 234 11.00 1.46 -30.72
C LYS A 234 11.93 0.30 -31.03
N SER A 235 12.56 0.30 -32.20
CA SER A 235 13.52 -0.72 -32.62
C SER A 235 14.66 -0.09 -33.42
N GLY A 236 15.91 -0.41 -33.07
CA GLY A 236 17.11 0.20 -33.65
C GLY A 236 18.05 0.76 -32.58
N LEU A 237 18.88 1.72 -32.96
CA LEU A 237 19.82 2.48 -32.13
C LEU A 237 19.09 3.59 -31.34
N MET A 238 18.35 3.22 -30.30
CA MET A 238 17.60 4.12 -29.44
C MET A 238 18.52 4.93 -28.53
N SER A 239 18.20 6.19 -28.18
CA SER A 239 18.92 6.89 -27.11
C SER A 239 18.43 6.41 -25.72
N ALA A 240 19.37 6.19 -24.80
CA ALA A 240 19.13 5.87 -23.39
C ALA A 240 19.81 6.95 -22.54
N GLY A 241 19.17 8.13 -22.46
CA GLY A 241 19.81 9.35 -21.97
C GLY A 241 20.87 9.84 -22.96
N ILE A 242 22.13 9.93 -22.53
CA ILE A 242 23.30 10.34 -23.35
C ILE A 242 24.05 9.13 -23.95
N GLY A 243 23.49 7.91 -23.89
CA GLY A 243 24.05 6.70 -24.51
C GLY A 243 23.06 6.07 -25.50
N PHE A 244 23.44 4.98 -26.19
CA PHE A 244 22.60 4.33 -27.20
C PHE A 244 22.29 2.87 -26.86
N THR A 245 21.03 2.47 -27.02
CA THR A 245 20.54 1.09 -26.93
C THR A 245 20.25 0.55 -28.32
N ILE A 246 20.97 -0.47 -28.80
CA ILE A 246 20.62 -1.21 -30.01
C ILE A 246 19.71 -2.37 -29.61
N GLY A 247 18.42 -2.26 -29.94
CA GLY A 247 17.46 -3.30 -29.59
C GLY A 247 16.02 -2.90 -29.86
N SER A 248 15.09 -3.58 -29.21
CA SER A 248 13.66 -3.24 -29.20
C SER A 248 13.17 -2.92 -27.79
N LYS A 249 12.43 -1.82 -27.66
CA LYS A 249 11.74 -1.42 -26.45
C LYS A 249 10.25 -1.28 -26.75
N THR A 250 9.43 -2.02 -26.02
CA THR A 250 7.97 -1.97 -26.10
C THR A 250 7.42 -1.47 -24.76
N ASN A 251 6.66 -0.38 -24.80
CA ASN A 251 5.84 0.07 -23.68
C ASN A 251 4.39 -0.05 -24.09
N THR A 252 3.59 -0.82 -23.35
CA THR A 252 2.16 -1.01 -23.59
C THR A 252 1.39 -0.54 -22.35
N GLN A 253 0.38 0.31 -22.56
CA GLN A 253 -0.58 0.72 -21.55
C GLN A 253 -1.99 0.39 -22.04
N GLU A 254 -2.72 -0.36 -21.23
CA GLU A 254 -4.10 -0.75 -21.46
C GLU A 254 -4.94 -0.22 -20.31
N ASN A 255 -5.97 0.56 -20.60
CA ASN A 255 -6.95 1.00 -19.61
C ASN A 255 -8.32 0.55 -20.08
N GLN A 256 -9.06 -0.10 -19.21
CA GLN A 256 -10.46 -0.45 -19.40
C GLN A 256 -11.24 0.15 -18.24
N SER A 257 -12.27 0.94 -18.53
CA SER A 257 -13.12 1.57 -17.54
C SER A 257 -14.58 1.31 -17.90
N GLN A 258 -15.37 0.95 -16.90
CA GLN A 258 -16.80 0.75 -17.00
C GLN A 258 -17.45 1.46 -15.83
N SER A 259 -18.47 2.27 -16.08
CA SER A 259 -19.23 2.95 -15.04
C SER A 259 -20.72 2.91 -15.32
N THR A 260 -21.48 2.81 -14.24
CA THR A 260 -22.94 2.88 -14.23
C THR A 260 -23.32 4.12 -13.41
N GLU A 261 -23.94 5.09 -14.07
CA GLU A 261 -24.36 6.36 -13.45
C GLU A 261 -25.90 6.45 -13.39
N HIS A 262 -26.43 7.16 -12.39
CA HIS A 262 -27.85 7.36 -12.16
C HIS A 262 -28.26 8.80 -12.47
N THR A 263 -29.07 9.01 -13.52
CA THR A 263 -29.71 10.32 -13.77
C THR A 263 -31.04 10.38 -13.03
N GLY A 264 -31.11 11.20 -11.97
CA GLY A 264 -32.30 11.36 -11.12
C GLY A 264 -33.42 12.17 -11.77
N SER A 265 -34.64 11.99 -11.25
CA SER A 265 -35.78 12.85 -11.61
C SER A 265 -35.78 14.16 -10.81
N THR A 266 -36.32 15.24 -11.39
CA THR A 266 -36.52 16.52 -10.70
C THR A 266 -38.00 16.89 -10.71
N ILE A 267 -38.59 16.99 -9.53
CA ILE A 267 -40.00 17.35 -9.37
C ILE A 267 -40.09 18.58 -8.48
N GLY A 268 -40.92 19.56 -8.84
CA GLY A 268 -40.95 20.76 -8.01
C GLY A 268 -41.75 21.92 -8.54
N SER A 269 -41.78 22.99 -7.74
CA SER A 269 -42.32 24.27 -8.13
C SER A 269 -41.33 25.38 -7.79
N ILE A 270 -41.11 26.33 -8.69
CA ILE A 270 -40.11 27.39 -8.45
C ILE A 270 -40.59 28.34 -7.34
N LYS A 271 -41.85 28.80 -7.43
CA LYS A 271 -42.43 29.81 -6.52
C LYS A 271 -43.58 29.30 -5.66
N GLY A 272 -44.12 28.13 -5.98
CA GLY A 272 -45.28 27.56 -5.32
C GLY A 272 -44.97 26.27 -4.56
N ASP A 273 -46.04 25.58 -4.17
CA ASP A 273 -45.94 24.35 -3.40
C ASP A 273 -45.86 23.12 -4.30
N THR A 274 -45.23 22.07 -3.79
CA THR A 274 -45.26 20.72 -4.35
C THR A 274 -46.00 19.78 -3.40
N ALA A 275 -47.09 19.19 -3.87
CA ALA A 275 -47.90 18.22 -3.12
C ALA A 275 -47.90 16.86 -3.84
N ILE A 276 -47.57 15.80 -3.11
CA ILE A 276 -47.52 14.43 -3.62
C ILE A 276 -48.35 13.51 -2.73
N MET A 277 -49.35 12.85 -3.30
CA MET A 277 -50.29 11.96 -2.60
C MET A 277 -50.26 10.58 -3.24
N ALA A 278 -49.76 9.58 -2.51
CA ALA A 278 -49.83 8.18 -2.90
C ALA A 278 -50.82 7.44 -2.00
N GLY A 279 -51.77 6.71 -2.56
CA GLY A 279 -52.76 5.98 -1.75
C GLY A 279 -52.17 4.84 -0.91
N LYS A 280 -50.99 4.34 -1.28
CA LYS A 280 -50.25 3.27 -0.59
C LYS A 280 -48.80 3.66 -0.31
N HIS A 281 -47.94 3.69 -1.32
CA HIS A 281 -46.50 3.82 -1.09
C HIS A 281 -45.88 4.93 -1.93
N TYR A 282 -45.04 5.74 -1.30
CA TYR A 282 -44.19 6.72 -1.96
C TYR A 282 -42.74 6.24 -1.92
N GLN A 283 -42.09 6.20 -3.08
CA GLN A 283 -40.67 5.85 -3.19
C GLN A 283 -39.90 6.91 -3.97
N GLN A 284 -38.77 7.35 -3.42
CA GLN A 284 -37.81 8.24 -4.07
C GLN A 284 -36.40 7.64 -4.06
N ILE A 285 -35.73 7.59 -5.22
CA ILE A 285 -34.37 7.05 -5.35
C ILE A 285 -33.50 8.01 -6.17
N GLY A 286 -32.36 8.44 -5.61
CA GLY A 286 -31.36 9.31 -6.25
C GLY A 286 -31.92 10.54 -6.97
N SER A 287 -33.05 11.07 -6.50
CA SER A 287 -33.87 12.08 -7.20
C SER A 287 -34.15 13.28 -6.31
N THR A 288 -34.66 14.37 -6.90
CA THR A 288 -34.91 15.63 -6.18
C THR A 288 -36.38 16.06 -6.23
N VAL A 289 -36.93 16.41 -5.08
CA VAL A 289 -38.19 17.15 -4.92
C VAL A 289 -37.87 18.53 -4.34
N SER A 290 -38.18 19.60 -5.06
CA SER A 290 -37.72 20.95 -4.69
C SER A 290 -38.79 22.02 -4.85
N SER A 291 -39.00 22.83 -3.81
CA SER A 291 -39.85 24.03 -3.84
C SER A 291 -39.09 25.24 -3.27
N PRO A 292 -38.21 25.90 -4.04
CA PRO A 292 -37.27 26.90 -3.53
C PRO A 292 -37.90 28.09 -2.79
N GLU A 293 -39.12 28.50 -3.13
CA GLU A 293 -39.87 29.57 -2.44
C GLU A 293 -41.19 29.07 -1.80
N GLY A 294 -41.50 27.78 -1.89
CA GLY A 294 -42.75 27.20 -1.40
C GLY A 294 -42.55 25.99 -0.50
N ASN A 295 -43.61 25.21 -0.28
CA ASN A 295 -43.63 24.05 0.62
C ASN A 295 -43.60 22.73 -0.15
N ASN A 296 -43.07 21.68 0.48
CA ASN A 296 -43.20 20.30 0.02
C ASN A 296 -44.10 19.52 0.99
N THR A 297 -45.13 18.84 0.47
CA THR A 297 -45.98 17.93 1.25
C THR A 297 -46.07 16.59 0.57
N ILE A 298 -45.75 15.52 1.29
CA ILE A 298 -45.84 14.13 0.81
C ILE A 298 -46.69 13.32 1.77
N HIS A 299 -47.71 12.65 1.26
CA HIS A 299 -48.59 11.79 2.02
C HIS A 299 -48.66 10.42 1.35
N ALA A 300 -48.36 9.36 2.11
CA ALA A 300 -48.59 7.98 1.72
C ALA A 300 -49.01 7.11 2.92
N GLN A 301 -49.37 5.84 2.69
CA GLN A 301 -49.41 4.88 3.79
C GLN A 301 -48.00 4.56 4.28
N SER A 302 -47.01 4.48 3.39
CA SER A 302 -45.59 4.30 3.71
C SER A 302 -44.68 5.10 2.77
N ILE A 303 -43.52 5.53 3.26
CA ILE A 303 -42.58 6.43 2.55
C ILE A 303 -41.16 5.85 2.60
N ASP A 304 -40.53 5.63 1.44
CA ASP A 304 -39.12 5.27 1.31
C ASP A 304 -38.36 6.33 0.49
N ILE A 305 -37.26 6.86 1.04
CA ILE A 305 -36.38 7.82 0.36
C ILE A 305 -34.95 7.29 0.44
N GLN A 306 -34.32 7.03 -0.70
CA GLN A 306 -33.07 6.26 -0.78
C GLN A 306 -32.05 6.94 -1.69
N ALA A 307 -30.77 6.80 -1.33
CA ALA A 307 -29.68 7.10 -2.25
C ALA A 307 -29.62 6.08 -3.40
N ALA A 308 -29.30 6.54 -4.61
CA ALA A 308 -28.87 5.68 -5.70
C ALA A 308 -27.38 5.30 -5.54
N HIS A 309 -26.90 4.25 -6.21
CA HIS A 309 -25.50 3.81 -6.08
C HIS A 309 -24.81 3.80 -7.44
N ASN A 310 -23.96 4.80 -7.69
CA ASN A 310 -23.12 4.84 -8.88
C ASN A 310 -21.97 3.84 -8.74
N GLN A 311 -21.59 3.18 -9.83
CA GLN A 311 -20.56 2.13 -9.82
C GLN A 311 -19.46 2.46 -10.82
N LEU A 312 -18.20 2.21 -10.44
CA LEU A 312 -17.03 2.32 -11.28
C LEU A 312 -16.21 1.05 -11.17
N ASN A 313 -15.82 0.49 -12.30
CA ASN A 313 -14.85 -0.59 -12.42
C ASN A 313 -13.77 -0.15 -13.40
N SER A 314 -12.52 -0.12 -12.95
CA SER A 314 -11.38 0.30 -13.77
C SER A 314 -10.26 -0.72 -13.66
N ASN A 315 -9.68 -1.10 -14.80
CA ASN A 315 -8.54 -1.99 -14.89
C ASN A 315 -7.46 -1.32 -15.74
N THR A 316 -6.30 -1.08 -15.13
CA THR A 316 -5.13 -0.51 -15.79
C THR A 316 -4.01 -1.53 -15.78
N THR A 317 -3.51 -1.89 -16.96
CA THR A 317 -2.34 -2.76 -17.12
C THR A 317 -1.23 -2.01 -17.84
N GLN A 318 -0.08 -1.92 -17.21
CA GLN A 318 1.15 -1.38 -17.79
C GLN A 318 2.15 -2.51 -17.98
N THR A 319 2.65 -2.67 -19.21
CA THR A 319 3.65 -3.69 -19.55
C THR A 319 4.86 -3.03 -20.21
N TYR A 320 6.02 -3.22 -19.60
CA TYR A 320 7.31 -2.80 -20.10
C TYR A 320 8.12 -4.00 -20.55
N GLU A 321 8.56 -4.02 -21.80
CA GLU A 321 9.46 -5.04 -22.35
C GLU A 321 10.66 -4.38 -23.04
N GLN A 322 11.87 -4.75 -22.63
CA GLN A 322 13.11 -4.27 -23.25
C GLN A 322 13.98 -5.47 -23.63
N LYS A 323 14.48 -5.47 -24.87
CA LYS A 323 15.44 -6.44 -25.39
C LYS A 323 16.53 -5.70 -26.15
N GLY A 324 17.80 -5.73 -25.72
CA GLY A 324 18.87 -5.07 -26.49
C GLY A 324 20.16 -4.75 -25.74
N LEU A 325 21.17 -4.32 -26.52
CA LEU A 325 22.47 -3.84 -26.06
C LEU A 325 22.36 -2.37 -25.68
N THR A 326 22.36 -2.07 -24.39
CA THR A 326 22.08 -0.76 -23.78
C THR A 326 23.36 -0.07 -23.35
N VAL A 327 23.63 1.15 -23.81
CA VAL A 327 24.60 2.09 -23.24
C VAL A 327 23.81 3.20 -22.52
N ALA A 328 23.72 3.22 -21.19
CA ALA A 328 22.72 4.05 -20.47
C ALA A 328 23.32 5.16 -19.59
N PHE A 329 22.54 6.25 -19.46
CA PHE A 329 22.63 7.42 -18.56
C PHE A 329 21.19 7.78 -18.09
N SER A 330 20.85 7.90 -16.78
CA SER A 330 19.44 7.87 -16.29
C SER A 330 18.88 9.15 -15.61
N SER A 331 17.60 9.50 -15.86
CA SER A 331 16.71 10.28 -14.95
C SER A 331 15.21 9.96 -15.23
N PRO A 332 14.32 9.88 -14.22
CA PRO A 332 12.90 9.47 -14.38
C PRO A 332 11.91 10.61 -14.75
N VAL A 333 10.74 10.20 -15.24
CA VAL A 333 9.60 10.97 -15.79
C VAL A 333 8.41 10.89 -14.81
N THR A 334 7.67 11.98 -14.58
CA THR A 334 6.47 11.99 -13.71
C THR A 334 5.17 12.18 -14.50
N ASP A 335 4.17 11.34 -14.21
CA ASP A 335 2.81 11.37 -14.78
C ASP A 335 1.89 12.28 -13.93
N LEU A 336 1.23 13.27 -14.57
CA LEU A 336 0.34 14.27 -13.95
C LEU A 336 -1.11 14.22 -14.50
N ALA A 337 -1.55 13.10 -15.06
CA ALA A 337 -2.81 13.03 -15.82
C ALA A 337 -4.05 12.52 -15.05
N GLN A 338 -3.92 11.98 -13.82
CA GLN A 338 -5.04 11.32 -13.13
C GLN A 338 -5.99 12.25 -12.33
N GLN A 339 -5.59 13.48 -12.01
CA GLN A 339 -6.36 14.35 -11.10
C GLN A 339 -7.42 15.24 -11.79
N ALA A 340 -7.54 15.20 -13.12
CA ALA A 340 -8.48 16.05 -13.86
C ALA A 340 -9.92 15.48 -13.98
N ILE A 341 -10.13 14.19 -13.67
CA ILE A 341 -11.42 13.51 -13.90
C ILE A 341 -12.41 13.72 -12.74
N ALA A 342 -11.94 13.83 -11.50
CA ALA A 342 -12.81 13.96 -10.31
C ALA A 342 -13.48 15.34 -10.15
N VAL A 343 -12.94 16.39 -10.77
CA VAL A 343 -13.44 17.78 -10.60
C VAL A 343 -14.48 18.16 -11.68
N ALA A 344 -14.62 17.38 -12.76
CA ALA A 344 -15.49 17.74 -13.88
C ALA A 344 -16.94 17.22 -13.77
N GLN A 345 -17.27 16.34 -12.83
CA GLN A 345 -18.62 15.74 -12.74
C GLN A 345 -19.66 16.64 -12.07
N SER A 346 -19.28 17.50 -11.12
CA SER A 346 -20.21 18.37 -10.37
C SER A 346 -20.74 19.59 -11.15
N SER A 347 -20.11 19.95 -12.26
CA SER A 347 -20.52 21.12 -13.08
C SER A 347 -21.46 20.78 -14.24
N LYS A 348 -21.78 19.50 -14.47
CA LYS A 348 -22.44 19.07 -15.70
C LYS A 348 -23.87 19.57 -15.88
N GLN A 349 -24.71 19.74 -14.85
CA GLN A 349 -26.16 19.88 -15.09
C GLN A 349 -26.68 21.32 -15.35
N VAL A 350 -25.95 22.37 -14.97
CA VAL A 350 -26.44 23.76 -15.13
C VAL A 350 -26.29 24.21 -16.58
N GLY A 351 -27.42 24.52 -17.25
CA GLY A 351 -27.44 25.05 -18.62
C GLY A 351 -27.51 24.00 -19.74
N GLN A 352 -27.61 22.71 -19.41
CA GLN A 352 -27.74 21.64 -20.41
C GLN A 352 -29.17 21.45 -20.95
N SER A 353 -30.20 21.94 -20.24
CA SER A 353 -31.59 21.86 -20.71
C SER A 353 -31.94 23.02 -21.63
N LYS A 354 -32.77 22.76 -22.64
CA LYS A 354 -33.38 23.80 -23.49
C LYS A 354 -34.54 24.52 -22.79
N ASN A 355 -34.96 24.08 -21.59
CA ASN A 355 -36.08 24.66 -20.84
C ASN A 355 -35.58 25.54 -19.68
N GLY A 356 -36.04 26.80 -19.64
CA GLY A 356 -35.65 27.79 -18.63
C GLY A 356 -36.04 27.43 -17.19
N ARG A 357 -37.18 26.75 -16.97
CA ARG A 357 -37.63 26.29 -15.64
C ARG A 357 -36.75 25.17 -15.11
N VAL A 358 -36.36 24.23 -15.98
CA VAL A 358 -35.42 23.16 -15.65
C VAL A 358 -34.06 23.75 -15.27
N ASN A 359 -33.54 24.69 -16.05
CA ASN A 359 -32.28 25.36 -15.74
C ASN A 359 -32.35 26.19 -14.44
N ALA A 360 -33.47 26.88 -14.18
CA ALA A 360 -33.68 27.63 -12.95
C ALA A 360 -33.72 26.70 -11.72
N MET A 361 -34.45 25.58 -11.82
CA MET A 361 -34.51 24.57 -10.78
C MET A 361 -33.14 23.90 -10.54
N ALA A 362 -32.41 23.56 -11.61
CA ALA A 362 -31.06 23.01 -11.52
C ALA A 362 -30.07 24.00 -10.87
N ALA A 363 -30.13 25.29 -11.21
CA ALA A 363 -29.32 26.33 -10.59
C ALA A 363 -29.65 26.51 -9.10
N ALA A 364 -30.94 26.44 -8.74
CA ALA A 364 -31.37 26.45 -7.34
C ALA A 364 -30.78 25.25 -6.58
N ASN A 365 -30.96 24.03 -7.09
CA ASN A 365 -30.45 22.80 -6.48
C ASN A 365 -28.90 22.79 -6.38
N ALA A 366 -28.19 23.29 -7.40
CA ALA A 366 -26.73 23.41 -7.37
C ALA A 366 -26.23 24.42 -6.32
N GLY A 367 -26.95 25.56 -6.14
CA GLY A 367 -26.67 26.51 -5.08
C GLY A 367 -26.84 25.91 -3.67
N TRP A 368 -27.82 25.02 -3.50
CA TRP A 368 -28.02 24.26 -2.28
C TRP A 368 -26.89 23.27 -1.99
N GLN A 369 -26.42 22.54 -3.00
CA GLN A 369 -25.29 21.61 -2.85
C GLN A 369 -23.97 22.35 -2.54
N ALA A 370 -23.70 23.47 -3.23
CA ALA A 370 -22.50 24.27 -2.98
C ALA A 370 -22.46 24.93 -1.59
N TYR A 371 -23.63 25.23 -0.99
CA TYR A 371 -23.73 25.72 0.39
C TYR A 371 -23.39 24.63 1.42
N GLN A 372 -23.70 23.37 1.14
CA GLN A 372 -23.41 22.24 2.03
C GLN A 372 -21.95 21.77 1.92
N THR A 373 -21.32 21.83 0.75
CA THR A 373 -19.99 21.22 0.49
C THR A 373 -18.81 22.20 0.56
N GLY A 374 -18.71 23.04 1.59
CA GLY A 374 -17.73 24.13 1.70
C GLY A 374 -16.28 23.84 1.23
N LYS A 375 -15.81 24.62 0.23
CA LYS A 375 -14.40 24.89 -0.21
C LYS A 375 -13.47 23.68 -0.50
N SER A 376 -13.25 23.35 -1.79
CA SER A 376 -12.12 22.48 -2.21
C SER A 376 -11.76 22.54 -3.71
N ALA A 377 -11.41 23.71 -4.26
CA ALA A 377 -11.09 23.83 -5.70
C ALA A 377 -9.82 24.62 -6.07
N GLN A 378 -8.87 24.87 -5.17
CA GLN A 378 -7.83 25.90 -5.39
C GLN A 378 -6.37 25.42 -5.61
N ASN A 379 -6.04 24.13 -5.47
CA ASN A 379 -4.63 23.71 -5.31
C ASN A 379 -3.93 23.08 -6.54
N LEU A 380 -4.48 23.10 -7.75
CA LEU A 380 -3.91 22.38 -8.91
C LEU A 380 -2.98 23.21 -9.82
N ALA A 381 -2.55 24.42 -9.41
CA ALA A 381 -2.01 25.38 -10.38
C ALA A 381 -0.49 25.43 -10.59
N ASN A 382 0.40 24.93 -9.72
CA ASN A 382 1.84 25.26 -9.85
C ASN A 382 2.83 24.11 -9.57
N GLY A 383 3.60 23.66 -10.59
CA GLY A 383 4.79 22.83 -10.41
C GLY A 383 5.68 22.66 -11.66
N THR A 384 6.99 22.96 -11.54
CA THR A 384 8.05 22.82 -12.57
C THR A 384 9.33 22.23 -11.95
N THR A 385 10.12 21.39 -12.67
CA THR A 385 11.45 20.90 -12.22
C THR A 385 12.44 20.64 -13.38
N ASN A 386 13.72 20.99 -13.16
CA ASN A 386 14.89 20.78 -14.05
C ASN A 386 15.86 19.71 -13.49
N ALA A 387 16.58 19.00 -14.37
CA ALA A 387 17.50 17.88 -14.09
C ALA A 387 18.94 18.16 -14.57
N ASN A 388 19.97 17.59 -13.92
CA ASN A 388 21.34 17.52 -14.46
C ASN A 388 22.22 16.40 -13.82
N GLN A 389 22.95 15.69 -14.70
CA GLN A 389 24.16 14.84 -14.53
C GLN A 389 24.04 13.30 -14.41
N VAL A 390 25.08 12.59 -14.90
CA VAL A 390 24.99 11.54 -15.93
C VAL A 390 26.22 10.59 -15.93
N SER A 391 26.05 9.25 -15.95
CA SER A 391 27.07 8.18 -16.23
C SER A 391 26.76 7.05 -17.25
N ILE A 392 27.81 6.44 -17.87
CA ILE A 392 27.79 5.39 -18.94
C ILE A 392 27.92 3.95 -18.38
N SER A 393 27.09 3.01 -18.83
CA SER A 393 27.36 1.55 -18.75
C SER A 393 26.81 0.77 -19.96
N ILE A 394 27.51 -0.28 -20.45
CA ILE A 394 27.15 -1.11 -21.63
C ILE A 394 26.62 -2.50 -21.18
N THR A 395 25.38 -2.88 -21.51
CA THR A 395 24.76 -4.15 -21.03
C THR A 395 23.74 -4.72 -22.03
N TYR A 396 23.76 -6.03 -22.33
CA TYR A 396 22.73 -6.71 -23.15
C TYR A 396 21.78 -7.54 -22.26
N GLY A 397 20.46 -7.43 -22.43
CA GLY A 397 19.50 -8.18 -21.61
C GLY A 397 18.04 -8.09 -22.07
N GLU A 398 17.23 -9.01 -21.56
CA GLU A 398 15.77 -9.05 -21.72
C GLU A 398 15.11 -8.81 -20.35
N GLN A 399 14.24 -7.80 -20.29
CA GLN A 399 13.52 -7.43 -19.08
C GLN A 399 12.03 -7.26 -19.38
N LYS A 400 11.18 -7.88 -18.55
CA LYS A 400 9.73 -7.72 -18.57
C LYS A 400 9.24 -7.27 -17.20
N ASN A 401 8.45 -6.19 -17.17
CA ASN A 401 7.74 -5.72 -15.98
C ASN A 401 6.26 -5.54 -16.33
N GLN A 402 5.36 -6.10 -15.52
CA GLN A 402 3.92 -5.99 -15.71
C GLN A 402 3.26 -5.59 -14.39
N GLN A 403 2.54 -4.47 -14.41
CA GLN A 403 1.76 -3.96 -13.29
C GLN A 403 0.29 -3.88 -13.71
N THR A 404 -0.59 -4.48 -12.91
CA THR A 404 -2.05 -4.43 -13.10
C THR A 404 -2.69 -3.84 -11.86
N THR A 405 -3.58 -2.87 -12.03
CA THR A 405 -4.35 -2.24 -10.96
C THR A 405 -5.83 -2.30 -11.31
N GLN A 406 -6.64 -2.86 -10.41
CA GLN A 406 -8.09 -2.96 -10.51
C GLN A 406 -8.72 -2.14 -9.40
N ILE A 407 -9.65 -1.26 -9.77
CA ILE A 407 -10.41 -0.41 -8.85
C ILE A 407 -11.89 -0.70 -9.06
N GLN A 408 -12.59 -1.03 -7.99
CA GLN A 408 -14.04 -1.15 -7.94
C GLN A 408 -14.56 -0.17 -6.90
N ALA A 409 -15.46 0.73 -7.28
CA ALA A 409 -16.04 1.70 -6.35
C ALA A 409 -17.56 1.77 -6.49
N SER A 410 -18.26 1.98 -5.38
CA SER A 410 -19.67 2.27 -5.32
C SER A 410 -19.89 3.54 -4.48
N GLN A 411 -20.57 4.54 -5.05
CA GLN A 411 -20.82 5.82 -4.39
C GLN A 411 -22.31 6.11 -4.30
N ALA A 412 -22.76 6.52 -3.12
CA ALA A 412 -24.13 6.93 -2.87
C ALA A 412 -24.41 8.31 -3.50
N GLN A 413 -25.51 8.41 -4.23
CA GLN A 413 -26.08 9.64 -4.77
C GLN A 413 -27.39 9.90 -4.02
N ALA A 414 -27.36 10.86 -3.10
CA ALA A 414 -28.47 11.18 -2.21
C ALA A 414 -29.76 11.52 -2.96
N SER A 415 -30.90 11.11 -2.38
CA SER A 415 -32.17 11.76 -2.69
C SER A 415 -32.29 13.06 -1.90
N GLN A 416 -32.96 14.05 -2.48
CA GLN A 416 -33.13 15.36 -1.87
C GLN A 416 -34.60 15.79 -1.86
N ILE A 417 -35.08 16.28 -0.72
CA ILE A 417 -36.39 16.95 -0.58
C ILE A 417 -36.16 18.29 0.08
N GLN A 418 -36.29 19.39 -0.67
CA GLN A 418 -35.86 20.71 -0.22
C GLN A 418 -36.92 21.78 -0.46
N ALA A 419 -37.21 22.59 0.56
CA ALA A 419 -38.17 23.67 0.47
C ALA A 419 -37.60 24.98 1.04
N GLY A 420 -37.89 26.11 0.41
CA GLY A 420 -37.73 27.43 1.06
C GLY A 420 -38.77 27.66 2.15
N GLY A 421 -39.96 27.06 2.00
CA GLY A 421 -40.97 26.94 3.03
C GLY A 421 -40.77 25.69 3.89
N LYS A 422 -41.87 25.01 4.20
CA LYS A 422 -41.90 23.80 5.01
C LYS A 422 -41.78 22.54 4.16
N THR A 423 -41.14 21.51 4.72
CA THR A 423 -41.18 20.14 4.19
C THR A 423 -41.93 19.24 5.17
N THR A 424 -42.99 18.57 4.72
CA THR A 424 -43.84 17.71 5.56
C THR A 424 -44.01 16.33 4.90
N LEU A 425 -43.63 15.27 5.61
CA LEU A 425 -43.81 13.87 5.21
C LEU A 425 -44.77 13.17 6.17
N ILE A 426 -45.81 12.52 5.64
CA ILE A 426 -46.86 11.85 6.43
C ILE A 426 -47.03 10.42 5.92
N ALA A 427 -46.72 9.43 6.76
CA ALA A 427 -46.98 8.02 6.55
C ALA A 427 -48.11 7.55 7.49
N ALA A 428 -49.34 7.41 6.98
CA ALA A 428 -50.50 7.12 7.81
C ALA A 428 -51.53 6.20 7.14
N GLY A 429 -52.31 5.48 7.94
CA GLY A 429 -53.47 4.71 7.46
C GLY A 429 -53.22 3.25 7.07
N ALA A 430 -52.03 2.69 7.35
CA ALA A 430 -51.72 1.26 7.21
C ALA A 430 -51.20 0.60 8.50
N ALA A 431 -51.48 1.20 9.66
CA ALA A 431 -51.11 0.68 10.98
C ALA A 431 -49.60 0.33 11.06
N GLU A 432 -49.24 -0.93 11.29
CA GLU A 432 -47.84 -1.37 11.44
C GLU A 432 -46.96 -1.17 10.18
N GLN A 433 -47.58 -0.95 9.01
CA GLN A 433 -46.85 -0.66 7.77
C GLN A 433 -46.64 0.83 7.52
N SER A 434 -47.16 1.70 8.39
CA SER A 434 -47.07 3.15 8.23
C SER A 434 -45.75 3.72 8.72
N ASN A 435 -44.71 3.42 7.94
CA ASN A 435 -43.32 3.75 8.23
C ASN A 435 -42.78 4.83 7.29
N ILE A 436 -41.82 5.61 7.79
CA ILE A 436 -40.94 6.47 6.99
C ILE A 436 -39.51 5.93 7.08
N ASN A 437 -38.90 5.56 5.95
CA ASN A 437 -37.50 5.16 5.89
C ASN A 437 -36.71 6.12 4.99
N ILE A 438 -35.59 6.65 5.50
CA ILE A 438 -34.70 7.56 4.79
C ILE A 438 -33.28 7.03 4.86
N THR A 439 -32.66 6.75 3.71
CA THR A 439 -31.33 6.13 3.60
C THR A 439 -30.40 6.99 2.75
N GLY A 440 -29.30 7.49 3.34
CA GLY A 440 -28.29 8.36 2.73
C GLY A 440 -28.89 9.55 1.98
N SER A 441 -29.90 10.20 2.52
CA SER A 441 -30.69 11.22 1.82
C SER A 441 -30.97 12.44 2.67
N ASP A 442 -31.24 13.58 2.02
CA ASP A 442 -31.42 14.88 2.67
C ASP A 442 -32.88 15.36 2.57
N VAL A 443 -33.45 15.76 3.70
CA VAL A 443 -34.82 16.31 3.78
C VAL A 443 -34.83 17.57 4.61
N ALA A 444 -35.09 18.72 3.99
CA ALA A 444 -35.04 20.03 4.67
C ALA A 444 -36.12 20.99 4.18
N GLY A 445 -36.62 21.83 5.09
CA GLY A 445 -37.45 23.00 4.78
C GLY A 445 -36.98 24.19 5.60
N LYS A 446 -36.68 25.34 4.98
CA LYS A 446 -36.14 26.52 5.70
C LYS A 446 -37.15 27.19 6.63
N ALA A 447 -38.44 26.90 6.49
CA ALA A 447 -39.48 27.31 7.43
C ALA A 447 -39.94 26.19 8.37
N GLY A 448 -39.32 25.00 8.27
CA GLY A 448 -39.52 23.86 9.15
C GLY A 448 -39.60 22.52 8.42
N THR A 449 -39.19 21.46 9.11
CA THR A 449 -39.27 20.07 8.64
C THR A 449 -40.15 19.25 9.58
N THR A 450 -41.07 18.44 9.06
CA THR A 450 -41.98 17.63 9.86
C THR A 450 -42.11 16.22 9.28
N LEU A 451 -41.82 15.21 10.09
CA LEU A 451 -41.99 13.79 9.78
C LEU A 451 -43.04 13.19 10.71
N ILE A 452 -44.09 12.59 10.15
CA ILE A 452 -45.18 11.96 10.92
C ILE A 452 -45.39 10.54 10.40
N ALA A 453 -45.26 9.55 11.27
CA ALA A 453 -45.53 8.14 10.95
C ALA A 453 -46.42 7.51 12.02
N ASP A 454 -47.47 6.77 11.61
CA ASP A 454 -48.32 6.01 12.55
C ASP A 454 -47.55 4.86 13.22
N ASN A 455 -46.47 4.35 12.59
CA ASN A 455 -45.58 3.34 13.16
C ASN A 455 -44.13 3.84 13.23
N ASN A 456 -43.17 3.33 12.44
CA ASN A 456 -41.74 3.59 12.67
C ASN A 456 -41.17 4.70 11.78
N ILE A 457 -40.15 5.41 12.28
CA ILE A 457 -39.30 6.32 11.51
C ILE A 457 -37.85 5.82 11.57
N THR A 458 -37.27 5.47 10.42
CA THR A 458 -35.88 5.01 10.31
C THR A 458 -35.08 5.97 9.44
N LEU A 459 -34.04 6.56 10.01
CA LEU A 459 -33.09 7.43 9.34
C LEU A 459 -31.73 6.75 9.39
N GLN A 460 -31.14 6.45 8.24
CA GLN A 460 -29.87 5.75 8.20
C GLN A 460 -28.93 6.21 7.10
N SER A 461 -27.63 5.94 7.23
CA SER A 461 -26.65 6.22 6.18
C SER A 461 -26.76 5.21 5.02
N ALA A 462 -26.32 5.63 3.84
CA ALA A 462 -26.02 4.73 2.72
C ALA A 462 -24.53 4.35 2.73
N GLU A 463 -24.22 3.07 2.60
CA GLU A 463 -22.83 2.59 2.52
C GLU A 463 -22.24 2.87 1.12
N GLN A 464 -21.00 3.32 1.11
CA GLN A 464 -20.15 3.46 -0.06
C GLN A 464 -18.98 2.50 0.10
N SER A 465 -18.42 2.02 -1.01
CA SER A 465 -17.28 1.11 -0.95
C SER A 465 -16.25 1.40 -2.03
N SER A 466 -14.99 1.14 -1.74
CA SER A 466 -13.90 1.12 -2.72
C SER A 466 -13.02 -0.09 -2.48
N ARG A 467 -12.60 -0.75 -3.56
CA ARG A 467 -11.70 -1.90 -3.55
C ARG A 467 -10.63 -1.69 -4.59
N GLU A 468 -9.39 -1.64 -4.14
CA GLU A 468 -8.19 -1.58 -4.97
C GLU A 468 -7.43 -2.90 -4.88
N ARG A 469 -7.11 -3.48 -6.03
CA ARG A 469 -6.24 -4.66 -6.13
C ARG A 469 -5.14 -4.37 -7.11
N SER A 470 -3.90 -4.45 -6.63
CA SER A 470 -2.70 -4.25 -7.42
C SER A 470 -1.85 -5.51 -7.42
N ASN A 471 -1.32 -5.87 -8.59
CA ASN A 471 -0.37 -6.96 -8.77
C ASN A 471 0.80 -6.47 -9.61
N ASN A 472 2.01 -6.81 -9.22
CA ASN A 472 3.22 -6.53 -9.99
C ASN A 472 4.06 -7.80 -10.16
N LYS A 473 4.56 -8.01 -11.38
CA LYS A 473 5.47 -9.10 -11.74
C LYS A 473 6.61 -8.54 -12.58
N SER A 474 7.84 -8.80 -12.15
CA SER A 474 9.05 -8.48 -12.91
C SER A 474 9.90 -9.73 -13.11
N SER A 475 10.45 -9.91 -14.30
CA SER A 475 11.42 -10.95 -14.60
C SER A 475 12.43 -10.41 -15.63
N GLY A 476 13.71 -10.65 -15.43
CA GLY A 476 14.73 -10.26 -16.38
C GLY A 476 15.99 -11.10 -16.27
N TRP A 477 16.73 -11.18 -17.37
CA TRP A 477 18.06 -11.75 -17.42
C TRP A 477 18.95 -10.86 -18.30
N ASN A 478 20.20 -10.66 -17.90
CA ASN A 478 21.19 -9.89 -18.64
C ASN A 478 22.52 -10.65 -18.73
N ALA A 479 23.26 -10.39 -19.80
CA ALA A 479 24.62 -10.86 -20.02
C ALA A 479 25.37 -9.77 -20.80
N GLY A 480 26.46 -9.23 -20.25
CA GLY A 480 27.15 -8.07 -20.84
C GLY A 480 28.65 -8.04 -20.54
N VAL A 481 29.40 -7.20 -21.24
CA VAL A 481 30.83 -6.97 -20.97
C VAL A 481 30.97 -5.60 -20.32
N ALA A 482 31.43 -5.55 -19.06
CA ALA A 482 31.69 -4.32 -18.34
C ALA A 482 33.14 -3.86 -18.59
N VAL A 483 33.29 -2.59 -19.01
CA VAL A 483 34.58 -1.90 -19.11
C VAL A 483 34.53 -0.68 -18.19
N SER A 484 35.40 -0.63 -17.18
CA SER A 484 35.52 0.55 -16.30
C SER A 484 36.89 1.21 -16.50
N PHE A 485 36.90 2.55 -16.51
CA PHE A 485 38.11 3.34 -16.66
C PHE A 485 38.29 4.22 -15.42
N GLY A 486 39.40 4.01 -14.73
CA GLY A 486 39.81 4.78 -13.57
C GLY A 486 41.33 4.91 -13.51
N GLN A 487 41.81 5.88 -12.73
CA GLN A 487 43.19 6.23 -12.34
C GLN A 487 44.16 5.06 -11.96
N GLY A 488 43.78 3.79 -12.09
CA GLY A 488 44.66 2.60 -11.97
C GLY A 488 44.65 1.62 -13.17
N GLY A 489 43.95 1.90 -14.28
CA GLY A 489 43.99 1.07 -15.51
C GLY A 489 42.62 0.62 -16.04
N TRP A 490 42.65 -0.21 -17.09
CA TRP A 490 41.48 -0.76 -17.79
C TRP A 490 40.97 -2.03 -17.08
N SER A 491 39.68 -2.12 -16.72
CA SER A 491 39.08 -3.40 -16.27
C SER A 491 38.11 -3.97 -17.31
N LEU A 492 38.28 -5.22 -17.73
CA LEU A 492 37.38 -5.97 -18.63
C LEU A 492 36.74 -7.16 -17.87
N GLY A 493 35.41 -7.28 -17.88
CA GLY A 493 34.70 -8.41 -17.25
C GLY A 493 33.39 -8.81 -17.93
N ILE A 494 33.04 -10.10 -17.90
CA ILE A 494 31.78 -10.68 -18.41
C ILE A 494 30.77 -10.73 -17.26
N THR A 495 29.73 -9.90 -17.31
CA THR A 495 28.58 -9.88 -16.40
C THR A 495 27.48 -10.84 -16.88
N ALA A 496 26.83 -11.55 -15.96
CA ALA A 496 25.62 -12.33 -16.18
C ALA A 496 24.72 -12.19 -14.94
N GLY A 497 23.46 -11.84 -15.10
CA GLY A 497 22.55 -11.64 -13.97
C GLY A 497 21.09 -11.94 -14.30
N GLY A 498 20.31 -12.26 -13.28
CA GLY A 498 18.88 -12.52 -13.37
C GLY A 498 18.14 -11.87 -12.22
N ASN A 499 16.94 -11.34 -12.47
CA ASN A 499 16.08 -10.75 -11.47
C ASN A 499 14.64 -11.29 -11.59
N VAL A 500 14.01 -11.57 -10.45
CA VAL A 500 12.60 -11.93 -10.34
C VAL A 500 11.97 -11.14 -9.21
N GLY A 501 10.80 -10.58 -9.45
CA GLY A 501 10.05 -9.81 -8.46
C GLY A 501 8.56 -10.10 -8.58
N LYS A 502 7.90 -10.25 -7.45
CA LYS A 502 6.45 -10.40 -7.36
C LYS A 502 5.91 -9.62 -6.17
N GLY A 503 4.76 -9.01 -6.33
CA GLY A 503 4.06 -8.43 -5.20
C GLY A 503 2.61 -8.10 -5.49
N TYR A 504 1.87 -7.84 -4.43
CA TYR A 504 0.49 -7.41 -4.48
C TYR A 504 0.22 -6.35 -3.41
N GLY A 505 -0.82 -5.56 -3.64
CA GLY A 505 -1.41 -4.65 -2.65
C GLY A 505 -2.92 -4.67 -2.79
N ASN A 506 -3.62 -4.94 -1.69
CA ASN A 506 -5.06 -5.01 -1.62
C ASN A 506 -5.55 -3.95 -0.64
N GLY A 507 -6.40 -3.03 -1.08
CA GLY A 507 -7.07 -2.06 -0.24
C GLY A 507 -8.58 -2.24 -0.35
N ASP A 508 -9.28 -2.28 0.78
CA ASP A 508 -10.74 -2.28 0.83
C ASP A 508 -11.19 -1.16 1.78
N SER A 509 -12.13 -0.32 1.37
CA SER A 509 -12.74 0.73 2.21
C SER A 509 -14.26 0.73 2.13
N VAL A 510 -14.88 1.12 3.24
CA VAL A 510 -16.32 1.37 3.37
C VAL A 510 -16.49 2.72 4.06
N THR A 511 -17.22 3.63 3.44
CA THR A 511 -17.59 4.92 4.02
C THR A 511 -19.11 5.09 4.05
N HIS A 512 -19.62 6.01 4.87
CA HIS A 512 -21.06 6.18 5.04
C HIS A 512 -21.51 7.57 4.61
N HIS A 513 -22.45 7.64 3.67
CA HIS A 513 -23.17 8.88 3.38
C HIS A 513 -24.36 8.99 4.32
N HIS A 514 -24.29 9.91 5.28
CA HIS A 514 -25.33 10.09 6.29
C HIS A 514 -26.66 10.63 5.72
N SER A 515 -27.75 10.40 6.44
CA SER A 515 -29.03 11.08 6.18
C SER A 515 -29.14 12.35 7.02
N HIS A 516 -29.50 13.48 6.40
CA HIS A 516 -29.66 14.77 7.09
C HIS A 516 -31.11 15.23 7.05
N ILE A 517 -31.71 15.42 8.22
CA ILE A 517 -33.11 15.82 8.36
C ILE A 517 -33.19 17.16 9.07
N GLY A 518 -33.76 18.15 8.38
CA GLY A 518 -34.00 19.49 8.93
C GLY A 518 -32.99 20.54 8.49
N ASP A 519 -33.19 21.77 8.97
CA ASP A 519 -32.36 22.92 8.66
C ASP A 519 -32.05 23.69 9.95
N LYS A 520 -30.78 24.07 10.14
CA LYS A 520 -30.31 24.77 11.35
C LYS A 520 -31.03 26.08 11.67
N GLY A 521 -31.68 26.70 10.68
CA GLY A 521 -32.44 27.95 10.83
C GLY A 521 -33.92 27.75 11.18
N SER A 522 -34.43 26.52 11.24
CA SER A 522 -35.86 26.25 11.35
C SER A 522 -36.20 25.10 12.31
N GLN A 523 -37.49 24.95 12.65
CA GLN A 523 -37.95 23.89 13.55
C GLN A 523 -37.99 22.52 12.85
N THR A 524 -37.48 21.49 13.51
CA THR A 524 -37.61 20.09 13.05
C THR A 524 -38.47 19.28 14.02
N ILE A 525 -39.48 18.58 13.50
CA ILE A 525 -40.45 17.79 14.28
C ILE A 525 -40.47 16.36 13.76
N ILE A 526 -40.29 15.39 14.65
CA ILE A 526 -40.42 13.95 14.39
C ILE A 526 -41.51 13.41 15.31
N GLN A 527 -42.55 12.83 14.72
CA GLN A 527 -43.66 12.20 15.44
C GLN A 527 -43.85 10.77 14.94
N SER A 528 -43.44 9.81 15.75
CA SER A 528 -43.53 8.38 15.49
C SER A 528 -44.49 7.72 16.48
N GLY A 529 -45.46 6.95 15.97
CA GLY A 529 -46.33 6.11 16.82
C GLY A 529 -45.62 4.87 17.37
N GLY A 530 -44.51 4.48 16.73
CA GLY A 530 -43.63 3.37 17.09
C GLY A 530 -42.21 3.85 17.36
N ASP A 531 -41.23 3.13 16.81
CA ASP A 531 -39.81 3.37 17.08
C ASP A 531 -39.24 4.47 16.18
N THR A 532 -38.23 5.18 16.67
CA THR A 532 -37.43 6.12 15.90
C THR A 532 -35.95 5.70 15.95
N THR A 533 -35.35 5.47 14.78
CA THR A 533 -33.95 5.03 14.67
C THR A 533 -33.13 6.02 13.85
N LEU A 534 -31.98 6.46 14.36
CA LEU A 534 -30.98 7.29 13.70
C LEU A 534 -29.68 6.49 13.63
N LYS A 535 -29.36 5.89 12.47
CA LYS A 535 -28.16 5.06 12.29
C LYS A 535 -27.27 5.58 11.16
N GLY A 536 -26.30 6.43 11.47
CA GLY A 536 -25.61 7.23 10.44
C GLY A 536 -26.52 8.36 9.94
N ALA A 537 -27.12 9.11 10.86
CA ALA A 537 -28.07 10.18 10.53
C ALA A 537 -28.03 11.34 11.53
N GLN A 538 -28.26 12.55 11.02
CA GLN A 538 -28.37 13.77 11.82
C GLN A 538 -29.74 14.41 11.67
N VAL A 539 -30.36 14.74 12.80
CA VAL A 539 -31.57 15.56 12.87
C VAL A 539 -31.17 16.94 13.34
N ILE A 540 -31.38 17.95 12.51
CA ILE A 540 -30.85 19.31 12.69
C ILE A 540 -32.03 20.28 12.75
N GLY A 541 -31.98 21.26 13.66
CA GLY A 541 -33.00 22.30 13.71
C GLY A 541 -32.56 23.48 14.56
N LYS A 542 -33.11 24.68 14.34
CA LYS A 542 -33.05 25.77 15.32
C LYS A 542 -33.65 25.33 16.65
N GLY A 543 -34.73 24.55 16.57
CA GLY A 543 -35.24 23.73 17.66
C GLY A 543 -35.70 22.37 17.14
N VAL A 544 -35.65 21.35 17.99
CA VAL A 544 -36.02 19.96 17.62
C VAL A 544 -37.07 19.40 18.58
N GLN A 545 -38.11 18.77 18.03
CA GLN A 545 -39.11 18.03 18.81
C GLN A 545 -39.17 16.58 18.33
N VAL A 546 -39.09 15.64 19.27
CA VAL A 546 -39.19 14.20 18.97
C VAL A 546 -40.21 13.55 19.91
N HIS A 547 -41.18 12.84 19.33
CA HIS A 547 -42.10 11.96 20.03
C HIS A 547 -41.98 10.55 19.45
N ALA A 548 -41.64 9.57 20.29
CA ALA A 548 -41.47 8.18 19.86
C ALA A 548 -41.79 7.19 20.99
N LYS A 549 -42.04 5.93 20.64
CA LYS A 549 -42.14 4.83 21.60
C LYS A 549 -40.76 4.43 22.12
N ASN A 550 -39.83 4.15 21.21
CA ASN A 550 -38.41 3.93 21.50
C ASN A 550 -37.56 4.84 20.61
N LEU A 551 -36.37 5.23 21.09
CA LEU A 551 -35.41 6.04 20.34
C LEU A 551 -34.04 5.34 20.32
N SER A 552 -33.51 5.05 19.15
CA SER A 552 -32.16 4.49 18.98
C SER A 552 -31.31 5.47 18.17
N ILE A 553 -30.14 5.86 18.69
CA ILE A 553 -29.17 6.70 17.96
C ILE A 553 -27.83 5.96 17.93
N GLN A 554 -27.37 5.60 16.74
CA GLN A 554 -26.14 4.85 16.53
C GLN A 554 -25.26 5.51 15.48
N SER A 555 -24.07 5.95 15.87
CA SER A 555 -23.03 6.36 14.94
C SER A 555 -22.45 5.14 14.21
N VAL A 556 -22.03 5.35 12.96
CA VAL A 556 -21.40 4.34 12.11
C VAL A 556 -19.95 4.72 11.87
N GLN A 557 -19.08 3.72 11.71
CA GLN A 557 -17.64 3.93 11.50
C GLN A 557 -17.31 3.71 10.03
N ASP A 558 -16.58 4.65 9.44
CA ASP A 558 -15.89 4.41 8.19
C ASP A 558 -14.71 3.47 8.45
N SER A 559 -14.45 2.55 7.53
CA SER A 559 -13.40 1.54 7.68
C SER A 559 -12.53 1.45 6.44
N GLU A 560 -11.23 1.30 6.63
CA GLU A 560 -10.27 1.07 5.55
C GLU A 560 -9.25 0.02 5.97
N THR A 561 -8.92 -0.90 5.08
CA THR A 561 -7.90 -1.93 5.31
C THR A 561 -6.95 -1.95 4.13
N TYR A 562 -5.67 -2.17 4.40
CA TYR A 562 -4.67 -2.33 3.36
C TYR A 562 -3.68 -3.43 3.72
N GLN A 563 -3.43 -4.33 2.76
CA GLN A 563 -2.45 -5.40 2.90
C GLN A 563 -1.57 -5.47 1.66
N SER A 564 -0.26 -5.46 1.85
CA SER A 564 0.67 -5.64 0.75
C SER A 564 1.86 -6.51 1.10
N LYS A 565 2.40 -7.18 0.08
CA LYS A 565 3.62 -7.95 0.17
C LYS A 565 4.40 -7.80 -1.13
N GLN A 566 5.64 -7.35 -1.05
CA GLN A 566 6.57 -7.29 -2.18
C GLN A 566 7.75 -8.23 -1.90
N GLN A 567 8.18 -8.97 -2.91
CA GLN A 567 9.38 -9.81 -2.88
C GLN A 567 10.19 -9.56 -4.16
N ASN A 568 11.47 -9.23 -4.03
CA ASN A 568 12.39 -9.07 -5.14
C ASN A 568 13.66 -9.88 -4.85
N ALA A 569 14.15 -10.61 -5.86
CA ALA A 569 15.41 -11.31 -5.82
C ALA A 569 16.18 -11.02 -7.10
N SER A 570 17.45 -10.65 -7.01
CA SER A 570 18.35 -10.63 -8.16
C SER A 570 19.71 -11.22 -7.82
N ALA A 571 20.36 -11.80 -8.81
CA ALA A 571 21.70 -12.34 -8.71
C ALA A 571 22.48 -11.87 -9.94
N GLN A 572 23.71 -11.42 -9.75
CA GLN A 572 24.60 -10.96 -10.81
C GLN A 572 26.02 -11.44 -10.54
N VAL A 573 26.65 -12.06 -11.52
CA VAL A 573 28.01 -12.61 -11.47
C VAL A 573 28.83 -11.96 -12.58
N THR A 574 29.99 -11.41 -12.26
CA THR A 574 30.95 -10.81 -13.20
C THR A 574 32.27 -11.56 -13.15
N VAL A 575 32.72 -12.08 -14.29
CA VAL A 575 33.93 -12.89 -14.46
C VAL A 575 34.95 -12.13 -15.33
N GLY A 576 36.09 -11.71 -14.75
CA GLY A 576 37.15 -10.91 -15.42
C GLY A 576 38.41 -10.73 -14.55
N TYR A 577 39.26 -9.72 -14.83
CA TYR A 577 40.35 -9.30 -13.93
C TYR A 577 39.73 -8.77 -12.61
N GLY A 578 39.48 -9.69 -11.68
CA GLY A 578 38.60 -9.53 -10.51
C GLY A 578 37.26 -10.25 -10.70
N PHE A 579 37.00 -11.30 -9.92
CA PHE A 579 35.68 -11.96 -9.84
C PHE A 579 34.77 -11.15 -8.91
N SER A 580 33.56 -10.79 -9.36
CA SER A 580 32.53 -10.24 -8.48
C SER A 580 31.23 -11.02 -8.56
N ALA A 581 30.73 -11.47 -7.41
CA ALA A 581 29.42 -12.10 -7.29
C ALA A 581 28.58 -11.26 -6.35
N GLY A 582 27.40 -10.85 -6.83
CA GLY A 582 26.44 -10.07 -6.08
C GLY A 582 25.05 -10.71 -6.14
N GLY A 583 24.29 -10.62 -5.07
CA GLY A 583 22.91 -11.11 -5.06
C GLY A 583 22.10 -10.37 -4.03
N ASN A 584 20.98 -9.77 -4.42
CA ASN A 584 20.09 -9.10 -3.49
C ASN A 584 18.78 -9.89 -3.35
N TYR A 585 18.26 -9.92 -2.13
CA TYR A 585 16.93 -10.38 -1.81
C TYR A 585 16.28 -9.31 -0.97
N SER A 586 15.08 -8.87 -1.31
CA SER A 586 14.31 -7.94 -0.47
C SER A 586 12.87 -8.40 -0.38
N GLN A 587 12.29 -8.22 0.79
CA GLN A 587 10.90 -8.47 1.06
C GLN A 587 10.33 -7.35 1.92
N SER A 588 9.16 -6.85 1.59
CA SER A 588 8.39 -5.96 2.46
C SER A 588 6.97 -6.47 2.63
N LYS A 589 6.39 -6.21 3.80
CA LYS A 589 5.00 -6.46 4.15
C LYS A 589 4.44 -5.22 4.84
N ILE A 590 3.21 -4.84 4.50
CA ILE A 590 2.49 -3.76 5.16
C ILE A 590 1.08 -4.23 5.43
N ASN A 591 0.60 -4.01 6.65
CA ASN A 591 -0.81 -4.12 7.03
C ASN A 591 -1.25 -2.78 7.62
N ALA A 592 -2.45 -2.31 7.27
CA ALA A 592 -3.07 -1.14 7.88
C ALA A 592 -4.57 -1.40 8.06
N ASP A 593 -5.10 -0.94 9.19
CA ASP A 593 -6.50 -1.07 9.58
C ASP A 593 -6.97 0.25 10.18
N HIS A 594 -8.10 0.76 9.68
CA HIS A 594 -8.72 2.00 10.11
C HIS A 594 -10.22 1.76 10.35
N ALA A 595 -10.73 2.26 11.46
CA ALA A 595 -12.15 2.28 11.78
C ALA A 595 -12.44 3.52 12.64
N SER A 596 -13.19 4.49 12.11
CA SER A 596 -13.45 5.74 12.82
C SER A 596 -14.81 6.33 12.48
N VAL A 597 -15.49 6.89 13.47
CA VAL A 597 -16.67 7.74 13.24
C VAL A 597 -16.20 9.06 12.63
N THR A 598 -16.53 9.31 11.38
CA THR A 598 -16.23 10.57 10.67
C THR A 598 -17.31 11.62 10.91
N GLU A 599 -18.56 11.15 10.99
CA GLU A 599 -19.73 11.95 11.31
C GLU A 599 -20.54 11.27 12.41
N GLN A 600 -20.91 12.01 13.44
CA GLN A 600 -21.66 11.46 14.57
C GLN A 600 -23.17 11.48 14.27
N SER A 601 -23.88 10.42 14.63
CA SER A 601 -25.34 10.37 14.58
C SER A 601 -25.94 11.05 15.79
N GLY A 602 -27.01 11.82 15.57
CA GLY A 602 -27.53 12.62 16.65
C GLY A 602 -28.64 13.59 16.33
N ILE A 603 -29.07 14.29 17.36
CA ILE A 603 -30.02 15.40 17.33
C ILE A 603 -29.26 16.67 17.69
N TYR A 604 -29.27 17.64 16.78
CA TYR A 604 -28.50 18.89 16.85
C TYR A 604 -29.46 20.08 16.82
N ALA A 605 -29.77 20.60 18.00
CA ALA A 605 -30.66 21.74 18.16
C ALA A 605 -29.89 23.07 18.27
N GLY A 606 -30.49 24.15 17.76
CA GLY A 606 -29.94 25.49 17.84
C GLY A 606 -30.30 26.19 19.14
N GLU A 607 -30.66 27.47 19.01
CA GLU A 607 -30.99 28.37 20.12
C GLU A 607 -32.37 28.11 20.76
N ASP A 608 -33.26 27.38 20.07
CA ASP A 608 -34.60 27.07 20.58
C ASP A 608 -34.64 25.73 21.34
N GLY A 609 -33.52 25.00 21.38
CA GLY A 609 -33.35 23.77 22.16
C GLY A 609 -34.09 22.56 21.63
N TYR A 610 -34.08 21.48 22.40
CA TYR A 610 -34.81 20.26 22.08
C TYR A 610 -35.83 19.87 23.14
N GLN A 611 -36.93 19.27 22.66
CA GLN A 611 -37.94 18.62 23.49
C GLN A 611 -38.13 17.19 22.98
N ILE A 612 -37.59 16.23 23.71
CA ILE A 612 -37.58 14.82 23.33
C ILE A 612 -38.40 14.04 24.35
N ASN A 613 -39.43 13.35 23.88
CA ASN A 613 -40.31 12.53 24.69
C ASN A 613 -40.37 11.11 24.12
N VAL A 614 -39.77 10.16 24.86
CA VAL A 614 -39.70 8.75 24.49
C VAL A 614 -40.49 7.94 25.52
N GLN A 615 -41.47 7.15 25.07
CA GLN A 615 -42.38 6.48 26.01
C GLN A 615 -41.69 5.36 26.80
N ASN A 616 -40.84 4.56 26.15
CA ASN A 616 -40.31 3.32 26.72
C ASN A 616 -38.81 3.35 26.94
N HIS A 617 -38.01 3.44 25.87
CA HIS A 617 -36.56 3.23 25.96
C HIS A 617 -35.76 4.07 24.98
N THR A 618 -34.64 4.60 25.43
CA THR A 618 -33.63 5.24 24.59
C THR A 618 -32.30 4.49 24.64
N ASP A 619 -31.70 4.22 23.48
CA ASP A 619 -30.37 3.63 23.33
C ASP A 619 -29.45 4.55 22.53
N LEU A 620 -28.28 4.88 23.07
CA LEU A 620 -27.27 5.73 22.42
C LEU A 620 -25.97 4.96 22.21
N LYS A 621 -25.49 4.84 20.97
CA LYS A 621 -24.22 4.17 20.62
C LYS A 621 -23.31 5.11 19.84
N GLY A 622 -22.35 5.70 20.54
CA GLY A 622 -21.64 6.90 20.09
C GLY A 622 -22.60 8.00 19.63
N GLY A 623 -23.82 8.07 20.17
CA GLY A 623 -24.89 8.96 19.72
C GLY A 623 -24.97 10.24 20.54
N LEU A 624 -25.23 11.37 19.89
CA LEU A 624 -25.24 12.69 20.54
C LEU A 624 -26.61 13.36 20.46
N ILE A 625 -27.09 13.88 21.60
CA ILE A 625 -28.23 14.80 21.65
C ILE A 625 -27.70 16.11 22.23
N THR A 626 -27.66 17.15 21.39
CA THR A 626 -27.02 18.40 21.74
C THR A 626 -27.80 19.64 21.30
N SER A 627 -27.49 20.76 21.94
CA SER A 627 -27.98 22.09 21.62
C SER A 627 -26.86 23.13 21.66
N THR A 628 -27.20 24.40 21.41
CA THR A 628 -26.33 25.53 21.80
C THR A 628 -26.19 25.61 23.32
N GLN A 629 -25.07 26.15 23.81
CA GLN A 629 -24.87 26.44 25.25
C GLN A 629 -25.99 27.36 25.79
N LYS A 630 -26.34 28.38 25.00
CA LYS A 630 -27.39 29.34 25.34
C LYS A 630 -28.74 28.67 25.61
N SER A 631 -29.10 27.64 24.83
CA SER A 631 -30.34 26.91 25.01
C SER A 631 -30.39 26.14 26.34
N GLU A 632 -29.26 25.56 26.76
CA GLU A 632 -29.15 24.90 28.06
C GLU A 632 -29.25 25.91 29.20
N ASP A 633 -28.51 27.02 29.12
CA ASP A 633 -28.53 28.08 30.13
C ASP A 633 -29.93 28.71 30.29
N ASP A 634 -30.65 28.86 29.17
CA ASP A 634 -32.04 29.36 29.14
C ASP A 634 -33.08 28.29 29.56
N GLY A 635 -32.66 27.05 29.86
CA GLY A 635 -33.53 25.95 30.31
C GLY A 635 -34.50 25.43 29.24
N LYS A 636 -34.17 25.57 27.96
CA LYS A 636 -35.06 25.19 26.83
C LYS A 636 -34.96 23.70 26.47
N ASN A 637 -33.90 23.03 26.89
CA ASN A 637 -33.71 21.61 26.66
C ASN A 637 -34.57 20.79 27.63
N ARG A 638 -35.21 19.75 27.12
CA ARG A 638 -35.93 18.75 27.90
C ARG A 638 -35.83 17.39 27.24
N PHE A 639 -35.42 16.40 28.03
CA PHE A 639 -35.38 15.01 27.60
C PHE A 639 -36.15 14.13 28.60
N THR A 640 -37.08 13.31 28.11
CA THR A 640 -37.85 12.38 28.94
C THR A 640 -37.88 11.02 28.26
N THR A 641 -37.56 9.96 29.02
CA THR A 641 -37.59 8.58 28.55
C THR A 641 -38.06 7.62 29.66
N GLY A 642 -38.52 6.42 29.30
CA GLY A 642 -38.82 5.38 30.29
C GLY A 642 -37.54 4.83 30.92
N THR A 643 -36.62 4.30 30.09
CA THR A 643 -35.27 3.84 30.47
C THR A 643 -34.23 4.29 29.45
N LEU A 644 -32.95 4.36 29.85
CA LEU A 644 -31.83 4.86 29.04
C LEU A 644 -30.62 3.92 29.12
N THR A 645 -30.12 3.48 27.97
CA THR A 645 -28.80 2.82 27.82
C THR A 645 -27.91 3.63 26.91
N PHE A 646 -26.61 3.51 27.13
CA PHE A 646 -25.62 4.12 26.26
C PHE A 646 -24.32 3.32 26.22
N GLU A 647 -23.63 3.41 25.10
CA GLU A 647 -22.34 2.80 24.82
C GLU A 647 -21.50 3.78 23.99
N ASP A 648 -20.20 3.83 24.24
CA ASP A 648 -19.27 4.62 23.44
C ASP A 648 -18.67 3.77 22.31
N LEU A 649 -18.28 4.38 21.20
CA LEU A 649 -17.64 3.67 20.08
C LEU A 649 -16.13 3.90 20.08
N ALA A 650 -15.35 2.83 20.18
CA ALA A 650 -13.89 2.88 20.07
C ALA A 650 -13.47 3.03 18.60
N ASN A 651 -12.71 4.07 18.30
CA ASN A 651 -12.07 4.31 17.01
C ASN A 651 -10.63 3.81 17.04
N LYS A 652 -10.12 3.36 15.89
CA LYS A 652 -8.74 2.92 15.72
C LYS A 652 -8.18 3.29 14.35
N SER A 653 -6.89 3.60 14.32
CA SER A 653 -6.11 3.75 13.09
C SER A 653 -4.73 3.20 13.35
N GLU A 654 -4.40 2.07 12.75
CA GLU A 654 -3.16 1.36 12.99
C GLU A 654 -2.52 0.89 11.69
N TYR A 655 -1.20 0.97 11.61
CA TYR A 655 -0.45 0.33 10.54
C TYR A 655 0.84 -0.30 11.08
N SER A 656 1.27 -1.36 10.41
CA SER A 656 2.56 -2.00 10.65
C SER A 656 3.20 -2.41 9.34
N GLY A 657 4.44 -1.97 9.17
CA GLY A 657 5.31 -2.23 8.05
C GLY A 657 6.55 -2.97 8.53
N SER A 658 6.97 -3.97 7.76
CA SER A 658 8.27 -4.62 7.96
C SER A 658 8.93 -4.85 6.62
N SER A 659 10.22 -4.58 6.56
CA SER A 659 11.06 -4.86 5.41
C SER A 659 12.33 -5.58 5.84
N PHE A 660 12.80 -6.45 4.95
CA PHE A 660 14.04 -7.20 5.11
C PHE A 660 14.76 -7.21 3.78
N GLY A 661 16.05 -6.93 3.78
CA GLY A 661 16.88 -6.96 2.58
C GLY A 661 18.23 -7.58 2.84
N VAL A 662 18.59 -8.64 2.10
CA VAL A 662 19.94 -9.22 2.06
C VAL A 662 20.63 -8.73 0.79
N GLY A 663 21.86 -8.26 0.91
CA GLY A 663 22.77 -7.98 -0.20
C GLY A 663 24.03 -8.83 -0.03
N LEU A 664 24.33 -9.69 -0.99
CA LEU A 664 25.61 -10.36 -1.15
C LEU A 664 26.41 -9.50 -2.11
N SER A 665 27.63 -9.11 -1.73
CA SER A 665 28.59 -8.53 -2.67
C SER A 665 29.99 -9.00 -2.29
N GLY A 666 30.65 -9.71 -3.18
CA GLY A 666 32.07 -10.08 -3.03
C GLY A 666 32.86 -9.61 -4.25
N SER A 667 34.00 -8.96 -4.03
CA SER A 667 35.04 -8.74 -5.05
C SER A 667 36.35 -9.30 -4.54
N MET A 668 36.98 -10.20 -5.30
CA MET A 668 38.27 -10.80 -4.92
C MET A 668 39.41 -9.98 -5.55
N GLY A 669 40.18 -9.27 -4.73
CA GLY A 669 41.18 -8.27 -5.18
C GLY A 669 42.51 -8.88 -5.64
N GLY A 670 42.99 -8.44 -6.81
CA GLY A 670 44.41 -8.35 -7.16
C GLY A 670 44.86 -6.90 -6.98
N GLY A 671 46.07 -6.70 -6.46
CA GLY A 671 46.53 -5.44 -5.85
C GLY A 671 46.67 -4.23 -6.78
N GLU A 672 46.83 -3.09 -6.08
CA GLU A 672 47.12 -1.71 -6.52
C GLU A 672 45.92 -0.85 -7.00
N SER A 673 45.56 0.08 -6.11
CA SER A 673 45.08 1.44 -6.32
C SER A 673 44.23 1.71 -7.58
N MET A 674 42.89 1.67 -7.43
CA MET A 674 41.90 2.14 -8.42
C MET A 674 40.95 3.16 -7.77
N PRO A 675 40.30 4.05 -8.55
CA PRO A 675 39.71 5.29 -8.04
C PRO A 675 38.27 5.11 -7.61
N LYS A 676 37.86 6.03 -6.74
CA LYS A 676 36.46 6.29 -6.41
C LYS A 676 35.68 6.68 -7.66
N GLU A 677 34.49 6.12 -7.81
CA GLU A 677 33.47 6.33 -8.86
C GLU A 677 33.50 5.37 -10.06
N ILE A 678 32.47 4.52 -10.13
CA ILE A 678 31.99 3.92 -11.37
C ILE A 678 30.59 4.44 -11.59
N GLY A 679 30.41 5.16 -12.69
CA GLY A 679 29.10 5.36 -13.27
C GLY A 679 28.18 6.31 -12.51
N GLY A 680 28.65 7.51 -12.12
CA GLY A 680 27.87 8.78 -11.93
C GLY A 680 26.56 8.75 -11.14
N GLN A 681 26.23 7.62 -10.52
CA GLN A 681 25.63 7.58 -9.22
C GLN A 681 26.81 7.58 -8.25
N LYS A 682 26.85 8.58 -7.38
CA LYS A 682 27.25 8.29 -6.01
C LYS A 682 26.34 7.14 -5.59
N LEU A 683 26.90 5.93 -5.44
CA LEU A 683 26.44 5.08 -4.35
C LEU A 683 26.39 6.03 -3.14
N MET A 684 25.27 6.09 -2.40
CA MET A 684 25.35 6.72 -1.09
C MET A 684 26.39 5.90 -0.31
N THR A 685 27.64 6.29 -0.45
CA THR A 685 28.69 6.10 0.52
C THR A 685 28.35 7.13 1.58
N LEU A 686 27.37 6.80 2.41
CA LEU A 686 27.20 7.48 3.68
C LEU A 686 28.33 6.98 4.58
N GLY A 687 29.45 7.66 4.42
CA GLY A 687 30.75 7.26 4.93
C GLY A 687 31.79 7.85 4.01
N SER A 688 32.05 9.15 4.17
CA SER A 688 33.25 9.77 3.62
C SER A 688 34.43 8.81 3.84
N ASN A 689 35.28 8.59 2.83
CA ASN A 689 36.68 8.29 3.12
C ASN A 689 37.22 9.49 3.92
N LYS A 690 36.97 9.52 5.23
CA LYS A 690 37.86 10.19 6.15
C LYS A 690 39.12 9.34 6.13
N THR A 691 40.15 9.87 5.48
CA THR A 691 41.49 9.70 6.01
C THR A 691 41.41 10.06 7.50
N PHE A 692 41.51 9.07 8.38
CA PHE A 692 41.83 9.33 9.76
C PHE A 692 43.26 9.85 9.76
N ASP A 693 43.41 11.15 9.95
CA ASP A 693 44.69 11.74 10.28
C ASP A 693 45.01 11.31 11.71
N LEU A 694 45.80 10.24 11.85
CA LEU A 694 46.33 9.83 13.15
C LEU A 694 47.51 10.75 13.44
N THR A 695 47.22 11.94 13.94
CA THR A 695 48.20 12.72 14.69
C THR A 695 48.23 12.18 16.12
N GLU A 696 49.43 11.83 16.60
CA GLU A 696 49.65 11.67 18.04
C GLU A 696 49.35 13.02 18.75
N PRO A 697 49.12 13.04 20.08
CA PRO A 697 48.78 14.26 20.83
C PRO A 697 49.79 15.42 20.70
N ASP A 698 50.96 15.18 20.08
CA ASP A 698 52.01 16.16 19.82
C ASP A 698 52.05 16.72 18.38
N GLY A 699 51.16 16.26 17.49
CA GLY A 699 50.96 16.86 16.16
C GLY A 699 51.94 16.44 15.05
N THR A 700 52.67 15.33 15.20
CA THR A 700 53.54 14.83 14.11
C THR A 700 52.82 13.83 13.17
N PRO A 701 52.91 13.97 11.82
CA PRO A 701 52.30 13.03 10.88
C PRO A 701 53.26 11.88 10.51
N THR A 702 52.83 10.63 10.64
CA THR A 702 53.56 9.44 10.14
C THR A 702 53.03 9.00 8.77
N GLY A 703 53.94 8.86 7.80
CA GLY A 703 53.63 8.62 6.39
C GLY A 703 53.16 7.21 6.01
N GLU A 704 52.72 7.16 4.74
CA GLU A 704 52.27 6.03 3.90
C GLU A 704 50.83 5.49 4.11
N SER A 705 49.92 6.01 3.27
CA SER A 705 48.60 5.45 3.00
C SER A 705 48.71 4.11 2.26
N LYS A 706 48.70 2.98 2.98
CA LYS A 706 48.51 1.65 2.39
C LYS A 706 47.02 1.32 2.23
N THR A 707 46.56 1.16 1.00
CA THR A 707 45.26 0.54 0.67
C THR A 707 45.27 -0.94 1.06
N VAL A 708 44.46 -1.31 2.04
CA VAL A 708 44.26 -2.71 2.46
C VAL A 708 43.19 -3.34 1.56
N ALA A 709 43.59 -4.31 0.74
CA ALA A 709 42.67 -5.16 0.00
C ALA A 709 42.13 -6.27 0.92
N MET A 710 40.91 -6.09 1.46
CA MET A 710 40.24 -7.13 2.24
C MET A 710 39.31 -7.96 1.33
N GLY A 711 39.82 -9.09 0.84
CA GLY A 711 39.03 -10.09 0.13
C GLY A 711 38.24 -10.95 1.13
N SER A 712 36.93 -10.73 1.24
CA SER A 712 35.98 -11.62 1.93
C SER A 712 34.58 -11.46 1.34
N LEU A 713 33.85 -12.57 1.20
CA LEU A 713 32.45 -12.60 0.76
C LEU A 713 31.60 -11.89 1.83
N LYS A 714 31.06 -10.70 1.55
CA LYS A 714 30.26 -9.95 2.52
C LYS A 714 28.77 -10.22 2.29
N THR A 715 28.12 -10.77 3.30
CA THR A 715 26.67 -10.87 3.41
C THR A 715 26.16 -9.70 4.23
N GLN A 716 25.44 -8.78 3.62
CA GLN A 716 24.86 -7.60 4.27
C GLN A 716 23.37 -7.82 4.48
N THR A 717 22.87 -7.58 5.69
CA THR A 717 21.43 -7.65 5.98
C THR A 717 20.94 -6.30 6.47
N GLY A 718 19.76 -5.89 6.02
CA GLY A 718 19.08 -4.67 6.46
C GLY A 718 17.64 -4.95 6.78
N ILE A 719 17.13 -4.24 7.78
CA ILE A 719 15.75 -4.35 8.26
C ILE A 719 15.15 -2.96 8.35
N GLY A 720 13.84 -2.88 8.12
CA GLY A 720 13.05 -1.69 8.37
C GLY A 720 11.77 -2.06 9.10
N HIS A 721 11.39 -1.24 10.06
CA HIS A 721 10.13 -1.35 10.76
C HIS A 721 9.52 0.03 10.92
N ASP A 722 8.25 0.15 10.54
CA ASP A 722 7.49 1.38 10.71
C ASP A 722 6.09 1.00 11.16
N SER A 723 5.61 1.61 12.23
CA SER A 723 4.31 1.30 12.80
C SER A 723 3.77 2.51 13.54
N GLU A 724 2.48 2.73 13.40
CA GLU A 724 1.76 3.71 14.21
C GLU A 724 0.43 3.09 14.65
N SER A 725 -0.03 3.46 15.85
CA SER A 725 -1.32 3.06 16.37
C SER A 725 -1.93 4.23 17.13
N GLN A 726 -3.13 4.61 16.72
CA GLN A 726 -3.94 5.65 17.33
C GLN A 726 -5.29 5.07 17.73
N HIS A 727 -5.74 5.45 18.92
CA HIS A 727 -7.05 5.09 19.45
C HIS A 727 -7.73 6.34 19.99
N SER A 728 -9.04 6.39 19.82
CA SER A 728 -9.90 7.42 20.41
C SER A 728 -11.28 6.83 20.61
N VAL A 729 -12.18 7.61 21.20
CA VAL A 729 -13.54 7.17 21.51
C VAL A 729 -14.52 8.22 21.04
N THR A 730 -15.59 7.77 20.39
CA THR A 730 -16.78 8.57 20.10
C THR A 730 -17.76 8.38 21.24
N HIS A 731 -17.89 9.38 22.10
CA HIS A 731 -18.73 9.29 23.28
C HIS A 731 -20.22 9.46 22.95
N SER A 732 -21.06 8.68 23.60
CA SER A 732 -22.50 8.98 23.68
C SER A 732 -22.74 10.11 24.68
N GLY A 733 -23.70 11.00 24.40
CA GLY A 733 -23.93 12.15 25.28
C GLY A 733 -25.26 12.86 25.09
N ILE A 734 -25.77 13.44 26.18
CA ILE A 734 -26.91 14.37 26.18
C ILE A 734 -26.48 15.67 26.88
N ASN A 735 -26.60 16.82 26.21
CA ASN A 735 -26.10 18.09 26.74
C ASN A 735 -27.08 18.86 27.65
N THR A 736 -27.87 18.15 28.46
CA THR A 736 -28.79 18.81 29.40
C THR A 736 -28.78 18.18 30.79
N ALA A 737 -28.98 19.01 31.80
CA ALA A 737 -29.33 18.54 33.14
C ALA A 737 -30.82 18.15 33.27
N ASN A 738 -31.68 18.57 32.33
CA ASN A 738 -33.13 18.36 32.37
C ASN A 738 -33.53 17.00 31.75
N ILE A 739 -32.98 15.92 32.32
CA ILE A 739 -33.21 14.53 31.93
C ILE A 739 -34.15 13.88 32.94
N VAL A 740 -35.25 13.28 32.46
CA VAL A 740 -36.20 12.52 33.29
C VAL A 740 -36.24 11.07 32.82
N ILE A 741 -35.86 10.13 33.71
CA ILE A 741 -36.03 8.69 33.52
C ILE A 741 -37.25 8.26 34.34
N ALA A 742 -38.35 7.92 33.67
CA ALA A 742 -39.65 7.72 34.30
C ALA A 742 -39.80 6.36 35.00
N ASP A 743 -39.08 5.32 34.56
CA ASP A 743 -39.14 3.96 35.11
C ASP A 743 -37.81 3.58 35.79
N GLU A 744 -37.58 4.13 36.98
CA GLU A 744 -36.34 3.92 37.75
C GLU A 744 -36.12 2.45 38.15
N ASN A 745 -37.20 1.71 38.42
CA ASN A 745 -37.12 0.30 38.78
C ASN A 745 -36.61 -0.53 37.61
N LYS A 746 -37.20 -0.33 36.43
CA LYS A 746 -36.76 -1.01 35.21
C LYS A 746 -35.38 -0.54 34.76
N GLN A 747 -35.03 0.74 34.97
CA GLN A 747 -33.68 1.25 34.70
C GLN A 747 -32.62 0.47 35.51
N LYS A 748 -32.88 0.27 36.81
CA LYS A 748 -31.98 -0.47 37.70
C LYS A 748 -31.92 -1.95 37.36
N GLU A 749 -33.03 -2.55 36.97
CA GLU A 749 -33.06 -3.95 36.51
C GLU A 749 -32.27 -4.15 35.21
N LEU A 750 -32.40 -3.24 34.24
CA LEU A 750 -31.73 -3.33 32.94
C LEU A 750 -30.23 -3.05 33.01
N THR A 751 -29.81 -2.06 33.80
CA THR A 751 -28.43 -1.52 33.76
C THR A 751 -27.63 -1.73 35.04
N GLY A 752 -28.28 -2.11 36.14
CA GLY A 752 -27.68 -2.14 37.48
C GLY A 752 -27.46 -0.75 38.10
N LYS A 753 -27.76 0.34 37.38
CA LYS A 753 -27.58 1.74 37.83
C LYS A 753 -28.91 2.40 38.14
N THR A 754 -28.90 3.32 39.09
CA THR A 754 -30.03 4.22 39.36
C THR A 754 -30.22 5.25 38.23
N ALA A 755 -31.35 5.95 38.23
CA ALA A 755 -31.58 7.05 37.30
C ALA A 755 -30.52 8.15 37.45
N ASP A 756 -30.21 8.58 38.68
CA ASP A 756 -29.20 9.62 38.94
C ASP A 756 -27.80 9.23 38.46
N GLU A 757 -27.37 7.98 38.70
CA GLU A 757 -26.08 7.48 38.20
C GLU A 757 -26.03 7.44 36.67
N THR A 758 -27.15 7.08 36.04
CA THR A 758 -27.26 7.04 34.57
C THR A 758 -27.21 8.46 33.98
N ILE A 759 -27.96 9.40 34.57
CA ILE A 759 -28.00 10.82 34.17
C ILE A 759 -26.62 11.46 34.33
N GLY A 760 -25.95 11.23 35.47
CA GLY A 760 -24.61 11.76 35.71
C GLY A 760 -23.56 11.25 34.72
N ALA A 761 -23.71 10.02 34.23
CA ALA A 761 -22.76 9.39 33.31
C ALA A 761 -23.00 9.74 31.83
N ILE A 762 -24.24 10.05 31.44
CA ILE A 762 -24.58 10.41 30.05
C ILE A 762 -24.53 11.92 29.77
N LYS A 763 -24.56 12.74 30.83
CA LYS A 763 -24.47 14.20 30.68
C LYS A 763 -23.13 14.59 30.04
N THR A 764 -23.17 15.47 29.05
CA THR A 764 -21.99 16.01 28.39
C THR A 764 -22.07 17.53 28.26
N ASP A 765 -20.92 18.21 28.15
CA ASP A 765 -20.83 19.65 27.87
C ASP A 765 -20.64 19.92 26.36
N VAL A 766 -20.77 18.88 25.53
CA VAL A 766 -20.67 18.99 24.07
C VAL A 766 -21.90 19.71 23.51
N THR A 767 -21.65 20.78 22.77
CA THR A 767 -22.64 21.69 22.17
C THR A 767 -22.52 21.68 20.65
N VAL A 768 -23.51 22.24 19.94
CA VAL A 768 -23.44 22.37 18.47
C VAL A 768 -22.27 23.25 18.00
N GLU A 769 -21.71 24.09 18.87
CA GLU A 769 -20.56 24.93 18.59
C GLU A 769 -19.22 24.17 18.66
N ASN A 770 -19.13 23.09 19.44
CA ASN A 770 -17.86 22.39 19.70
C ASN A 770 -17.88 20.88 19.37
N TYR A 771 -19.02 20.30 18.96
CA TYR A 771 -19.15 18.85 18.76
C TYR A 771 -18.13 18.28 17.79
N ALA A 772 -17.82 18.99 16.68
CA ALA A 772 -16.88 18.52 15.67
C ALA A 772 -15.47 18.21 16.23
N GLU A 773 -15.07 18.88 17.31
CA GLU A 773 -13.80 18.66 18.01
C GLU A 773 -13.87 17.47 18.99
N HIS A 774 -15.08 17.07 19.39
CA HIS A 774 -15.36 16.07 20.43
C HIS A 774 -15.88 14.73 19.89
N ILE A 775 -16.07 14.58 18.57
CA ILE A 775 -16.46 13.30 17.93
C ILE A 775 -15.40 12.22 18.21
N GLY A 776 -14.14 12.62 18.44
CA GLY A 776 -13.04 11.66 18.58
C GLY A 776 -12.66 11.01 17.26
N SER A 777 -12.96 11.64 16.12
CA SER A 777 -12.63 11.11 14.79
C SER A 777 -11.11 11.03 14.58
N LEU A 778 -10.62 9.88 14.12
CA LEU A 778 -9.24 9.69 13.69
C LEU A 778 -9.14 9.94 12.19
N LYS A 779 -8.09 10.66 11.76
CA LYS A 779 -7.72 10.72 10.35
C LYS A 779 -6.94 9.46 10.00
N ASN A 780 -7.23 8.84 8.85
CA ASN A 780 -6.35 7.79 8.34
C ASN A 780 -4.98 8.40 7.99
N ASN A 781 -3.97 8.04 8.78
CA ASN A 781 -2.58 8.45 8.65
C ASN A 781 -1.75 7.50 7.78
N PHE A 782 -2.33 6.39 7.33
CA PHE A 782 -1.64 5.41 6.50
C PHE A 782 -1.43 5.95 5.07
N ASP A 783 -0.17 6.13 4.70
CA ASP A 783 0.26 6.48 3.35
C ASP A 783 1.24 5.42 2.84
N LYS A 784 0.75 4.58 1.93
CA LYS A 784 1.50 3.47 1.33
C LYS A 784 2.87 3.90 0.82
N GLU A 785 2.99 5.06 0.16
CA GLU A 785 4.25 5.50 -0.45
C GLU A 785 5.24 5.97 0.61
N LYS A 786 4.77 6.68 1.64
CA LYS A 786 5.61 7.09 2.78
C LYS A 786 6.12 5.91 3.58
N VAL A 787 5.24 4.97 3.96
CA VAL A 787 5.64 3.78 4.73
C VAL A 787 6.62 2.92 3.93
N LEU A 788 6.36 2.68 2.63
CA LEU A 788 7.32 1.96 1.78
C LEU A 788 8.67 2.67 1.65
N LYS A 789 8.67 4.00 1.54
CA LYS A 789 9.89 4.80 1.46
C LYS A 789 10.70 4.71 2.76
N GLU A 790 10.05 4.89 3.90
CA GLU A 790 10.68 4.80 5.23
C GLU A 790 11.26 3.40 5.48
N LEU A 791 10.49 2.35 5.21
CA LEU A 791 10.96 0.97 5.28
C LEU A 791 12.19 0.68 4.41
N ASN A 792 12.29 1.32 3.23
CA ASN A 792 13.46 1.17 2.37
C ASN A 792 14.68 1.97 2.89
N ILE A 793 14.47 3.18 3.41
CA ILE A 793 15.53 4.00 4.02
C ILE A 793 16.13 3.27 5.21
N GLN A 794 15.32 2.71 6.10
CA GLN A 794 15.81 1.96 7.26
C GLN A 794 16.61 0.72 6.87
N VAL A 795 16.18 -0.02 5.83
CA VAL A 795 16.94 -1.15 5.27
C VAL A 795 18.29 -0.69 4.71
N GLU A 796 18.37 0.49 4.11
CA GLU A 796 19.61 1.06 3.59
C GLU A 796 20.55 1.52 4.72
N VAL A 797 20.03 2.30 5.68
CA VAL A 797 20.80 2.80 6.83
C VAL A 797 21.34 1.65 7.70
N THR A 798 20.56 0.60 7.94
CA THR A 798 21.01 -0.55 8.74
C THR A 798 22.12 -1.35 8.06
N LYS A 799 22.07 -1.48 6.73
CA LYS A 799 23.17 -2.07 5.94
C LYS A 799 24.44 -1.23 6.05
N ASP A 800 24.33 0.08 5.86
CA ASP A 800 25.48 1.00 5.90
C ASP A 800 26.11 1.09 7.29
N PHE A 801 25.31 1.07 8.35
CA PHE A 801 25.80 1.08 9.74
C PHE A 801 26.62 -0.18 10.06
N SER A 802 26.09 -1.36 9.71
CA SER A 802 26.80 -2.65 9.88
C SER A 802 28.16 -2.63 9.18
N GLU A 803 28.21 -2.10 7.95
CA GLU A 803 29.45 -1.99 7.17
C GLU A 803 30.47 -1.03 7.81
N ASN A 804 30.04 0.19 8.13
CA ASN A 804 30.93 1.22 8.68
C ASN A 804 31.47 0.84 10.07
N ALA A 805 30.64 0.24 10.92
CA ALA A 805 31.04 -0.18 12.26
C ALA A 805 32.07 -1.33 12.21
N LYS A 806 31.83 -2.36 11.38
CA LYS A 806 32.77 -3.49 11.20
C LYS A 806 34.09 -3.05 10.57
N ALA A 807 34.05 -2.16 9.57
CA ALA A 807 35.24 -1.59 8.97
C ALA A 807 36.07 -0.75 9.97
N THR A 808 35.42 0.02 10.83
CA THR A 808 36.10 0.83 11.87
C THR A 808 36.73 -0.05 12.94
N ILE A 809 36.04 -1.09 13.40
CA ILE A 809 36.60 -2.07 14.34
C ILE A 809 37.84 -2.74 13.74
N ALA A 810 37.77 -3.18 12.48
CA ALA A 810 38.92 -3.78 11.79
C ALA A 810 40.11 -2.80 11.70
N GLN A 811 39.88 -1.54 11.30
CA GLN A 811 40.95 -0.53 11.19
C GLN A 811 41.64 -0.19 12.52
N VAL A 812 40.96 -0.30 13.65
CA VAL A 812 41.55 0.04 14.97
C VAL A 812 42.28 -1.14 15.59
N TYR A 813 41.70 -2.34 15.51
CA TYR A 813 42.20 -3.50 16.26
C TYR A 813 43.16 -4.36 15.43
N GLU A 814 42.94 -4.52 14.12
CA GLU A 814 43.80 -5.38 13.30
C GLU A 814 45.24 -4.87 13.16
N PRO A 815 45.52 -3.56 12.99
CA PRO A 815 46.89 -3.06 12.98
C PRO A 815 47.58 -3.19 14.34
N LYS A 816 46.86 -2.98 15.45
CA LYS A 816 47.40 -3.17 16.81
C LYS A 816 47.73 -4.64 17.07
N GLN A 817 46.87 -5.56 16.61
CA GLN A 817 47.14 -7.00 16.68
C GLN A 817 48.30 -7.38 15.76
N ALA A 818 48.37 -6.86 14.53
CA ALA A 818 49.48 -7.11 13.62
C ALA A 818 50.83 -6.67 14.21
N LYS A 819 50.89 -5.47 14.80
CA LYS A 819 52.09 -4.98 15.49
C LYS A 819 52.49 -5.89 16.65
N LEU A 820 51.54 -6.33 17.47
CA LEU A 820 51.82 -7.27 18.55
C LEU A 820 52.27 -8.65 18.03
N ARG A 821 51.71 -9.13 16.90
CA ARG A 821 52.19 -10.37 16.24
C ARG A 821 53.63 -10.24 15.75
N GLU A 822 54.00 -9.08 15.20
CA GLU A 822 55.39 -8.80 14.83
C GLU A 822 56.30 -8.76 16.05
N GLU A 823 55.90 -8.08 17.14
CA GLU A 823 56.66 -8.08 18.40
C GLU A 823 56.84 -9.50 18.98
N ILE A 824 55.80 -10.34 18.92
CA ILE A 824 55.87 -11.75 19.33
C ILE A 824 56.84 -12.53 18.44
N LYS A 825 56.79 -12.35 17.11
CA LYS A 825 57.71 -12.99 16.14
C LYS A 825 59.17 -12.55 16.34
N GLU A 826 59.40 -11.27 16.60
CA GLU A 826 60.74 -10.73 16.86
C GLU A 826 61.31 -11.19 18.20
N LEU A 827 60.47 -11.30 19.25
CA LEU A 827 60.87 -11.90 20.51
C LEU A 827 61.27 -13.37 20.31
N GLU A 828 60.51 -14.13 19.50
CA GLU A 828 60.82 -15.54 19.20
C GLU A 828 62.16 -15.71 18.49
N LYS A 829 62.58 -14.78 17.62
CA LYS A 829 63.90 -14.83 16.96
C LYS A 829 65.07 -14.72 17.95
N LYS A 830 64.85 -14.15 19.13
CA LYS A 830 65.87 -13.98 20.19
C LYS A 830 65.95 -15.19 21.13
N LYS A 831 65.15 -16.22 20.90
CA LYS A 831 65.08 -17.42 21.72
C LYS A 831 66.35 -18.25 21.56
N ASP A 832 67.15 -18.30 22.62
CA ASP A 832 68.29 -19.21 22.76
C ASP A 832 67.99 -20.27 23.84
N PHE A 833 68.21 -21.54 23.51
CA PHE A 833 67.94 -22.68 24.38
C PHE A 833 69.18 -23.18 25.13
N SER A 834 70.30 -22.48 24.99
CA SER A 834 71.58 -22.90 25.56
C SER A 834 71.60 -22.98 27.10
N ASP A 835 70.80 -22.16 27.82
CA ASP A 835 70.61 -22.26 29.28
C ASP A 835 69.19 -21.83 29.78
N PRO A 836 68.34 -22.76 30.24
CA PRO A 836 66.96 -22.55 30.74
C PRO A 836 66.87 -21.91 32.14
N ASN A 837 67.94 -22.01 32.92
CA ASN A 837 67.99 -21.52 34.31
C ASN A 837 68.69 -20.16 34.37
N SER A 838 68.97 -19.59 33.20
CA SER A 838 69.49 -18.25 33.04
C SER A 838 68.40 -17.23 33.40
N LYS A 839 68.83 -16.09 33.95
CA LYS A 839 67.92 -14.98 34.27
C LYS A 839 67.27 -14.44 32.99
N GLU A 840 67.97 -14.58 31.87
CA GLU A 840 67.55 -14.22 30.52
C GLU A 840 66.35 -15.07 30.03
N TRP A 841 66.28 -16.36 30.36
CA TRP A 841 65.14 -17.23 29.98
C TRP A 841 63.86 -16.90 30.76
N GLU A 842 63.97 -16.61 32.05
CA GLU A 842 62.82 -16.15 32.86
C GLU A 842 62.29 -14.79 32.38
N ILE A 843 63.19 -13.88 32.01
CA ILE A 843 62.83 -12.57 31.43
C ILE A 843 62.14 -12.75 30.07
N TYR A 844 62.64 -13.63 29.21
CA TYR A 844 62.04 -13.95 27.90
C TYR A 844 60.61 -14.51 28.04
N GLN A 845 60.38 -15.46 28.96
CA GLN A 845 59.04 -16.02 29.20
C GLN A 845 58.07 -14.95 29.73
N ALA A 846 58.51 -14.13 30.69
CA ALA A 846 57.70 -13.03 31.24
C ALA A 846 57.37 -11.95 30.19
N GLU A 847 58.29 -11.61 29.29
CA GLU A 847 58.04 -10.70 28.17
C GLU A 847 57.06 -11.30 27.14
N GLN A 848 57.18 -12.60 26.87
CA GLN A 848 56.30 -13.32 25.95
C GLN A 848 54.86 -13.39 26.50
N ASP A 849 54.69 -13.74 27.78
CA ASP A 849 53.37 -13.76 28.42
C ASP A 849 52.71 -12.37 28.44
N LYS A 850 53.51 -11.32 28.66
CA LYS A 850 53.02 -9.93 28.62
C LYS A 850 52.53 -9.51 27.23
N LEU A 851 53.17 -9.98 26.16
CA LEU A 851 52.72 -9.71 24.79
C LEU A 851 51.43 -10.48 24.46
N TYR A 852 51.32 -11.74 24.90
CA TYR A 852 50.09 -12.51 24.75
C TYR A 852 48.92 -11.96 25.57
N ASP A 853 49.17 -11.49 26.79
CA ASP A 853 48.15 -10.80 27.59
C ASP A 853 47.60 -9.57 26.86
N LYS A 854 48.49 -8.77 26.25
CA LYS A 854 48.08 -7.60 25.46
C LYS A 854 47.24 -7.99 24.24
N ILE A 855 47.67 -8.98 23.45
CA ILE A 855 46.98 -9.34 22.21
C ILE A 855 45.62 -10.00 22.48
N TYR A 856 45.52 -10.81 23.53
CA TYR A 856 44.26 -11.42 23.97
C TYR A 856 43.32 -10.39 24.61
N ASN A 857 43.80 -9.43 25.40
CA ASN A 857 42.97 -8.32 25.90
C ASN A 857 42.41 -7.46 24.76
N LEU A 858 43.23 -7.16 23.75
CA LEU A 858 42.78 -6.48 22.53
C LEU A 858 41.71 -7.29 21.78
N GLN A 859 41.84 -8.62 21.74
CA GLN A 859 40.86 -9.50 21.11
C GLN A 859 39.53 -9.54 21.89
N TYR A 860 39.55 -9.55 23.23
CA TYR A 860 38.34 -9.44 24.04
C TYR A 860 37.64 -8.08 23.84
N GLN A 861 38.41 -6.99 23.79
CA GLN A 861 37.86 -5.65 23.49
C GLN A 861 37.21 -5.60 22.10
N LYS A 862 37.87 -6.17 21.08
CA LYS A 862 37.31 -6.32 19.72
C LYS A 862 35.97 -7.06 19.73
N ARG A 863 35.89 -8.22 20.40
CA ARG A 863 34.68 -9.06 20.48
C ARG A 863 33.53 -8.40 21.22
N ILE A 864 33.81 -7.67 22.30
CA ILE A 864 32.79 -6.89 23.02
C ILE A 864 32.21 -5.80 22.10
N LEU A 865 33.06 -5.09 21.35
CA LEU A 865 32.63 -4.07 20.41
C LEU A 865 31.83 -4.66 19.24
N GLU A 866 32.24 -5.80 18.68
CA GLU A 866 31.49 -6.53 17.64
C GLU A 866 30.12 -6.99 18.15
N THR A 867 30.05 -7.48 19.40
CA THR A 867 28.80 -7.85 20.07
C THR A 867 27.88 -6.65 20.25
N VAL A 868 28.41 -5.50 20.70
CA VAL A 868 27.64 -4.26 20.84
C VAL A 868 27.11 -3.77 19.49
N VAL A 869 27.92 -3.86 18.43
CA VAL A 869 27.48 -3.55 17.06
C VAL A 869 26.37 -4.51 16.59
N GLY A 870 26.47 -5.80 16.89
CA GLY A 870 25.43 -6.80 16.59
C GLY A 870 24.12 -6.57 17.35
N ILE A 871 24.20 -6.19 18.64
CA ILE A 871 23.04 -5.82 19.47
C ILE A 871 22.33 -4.58 18.91
N VAL A 872 23.10 -3.58 18.45
CA VAL A 872 22.56 -2.35 17.86
C VAL A 872 22.01 -2.58 16.46
N ALA A 873 22.56 -3.55 15.71
CA ALA A 873 22.18 -3.78 14.33
C ALA A 873 20.94 -4.67 14.16
N LEU A 874 20.76 -5.77 14.91
CA LEU A 874 19.88 -6.84 14.39
C LEU A 874 19.11 -7.73 15.37
N ASP A 875 19.56 -8.03 16.59
CA ASP A 875 18.84 -8.88 17.57
C ASP A 875 19.70 -9.03 18.86
N PRO A 876 19.24 -8.55 20.03
CA PRO A 876 20.00 -8.69 21.27
C PRO A 876 20.33 -10.15 21.59
N ASP A 877 19.42 -11.09 21.36
CA ASP A 877 19.55 -12.47 21.86
C ASP A 877 20.56 -13.27 21.05
N THR A 878 20.55 -13.17 19.72
CA THR A 878 21.59 -13.80 18.88
C THR A 878 22.95 -13.14 19.03
N ALA A 879 23.01 -11.80 19.15
CA ALA A 879 24.28 -11.10 19.34
C ALA A 879 24.91 -11.41 20.71
N ILE A 880 24.10 -11.49 21.78
CA ILE A 880 24.55 -11.94 23.11
C ILE A 880 25.03 -13.39 23.05
N THR A 881 24.30 -14.27 22.36
CA THR A 881 24.67 -15.69 22.24
C THR A 881 25.99 -15.86 21.47
N GLN A 882 26.16 -15.16 20.34
CA GLN A 882 27.39 -15.20 19.57
C GLN A 882 28.56 -14.54 20.30
N GLY A 883 28.35 -13.39 20.94
CA GLY A 883 29.34 -12.72 21.76
C GLY A 883 29.82 -13.58 22.93
N LEU A 884 28.92 -14.36 23.54
CA LEU A 884 29.26 -15.36 24.56
C LEU A 884 30.10 -16.50 23.96
N LEU A 885 29.70 -17.06 22.82
CA LEU A 885 30.42 -18.15 22.15
C LEU A 885 31.82 -17.71 21.68
N GLN A 886 31.94 -16.51 21.10
CA GLN A 886 33.23 -15.90 20.76
C GLN A 886 34.05 -15.66 22.03
N GLY A 887 33.48 -15.09 23.10
CA GLY A 887 34.19 -14.93 24.38
C GLY A 887 34.76 -16.24 24.92
N VAL A 888 33.98 -17.33 24.84
CA VAL A 888 34.42 -18.68 25.22
C VAL A 888 35.49 -19.21 24.26
N ALA A 889 35.35 -19.01 22.95
CA ALA A 889 36.33 -19.43 21.95
C ALA A 889 37.70 -18.76 22.17
N THR A 890 37.74 -17.46 22.46
CA THR A 890 38.99 -16.73 22.80
C THR A 890 39.67 -17.37 24.00
N LYS A 891 38.88 -17.68 25.03
CA LYS A 891 39.39 -18.23 26.28
C LYS A 891 39.95 -19.63 26.09
N LEU A 892 39.22 -20.50 25.41
CA LEU A 892 39.68 -21.86 25.11
C LEU A 892 40.92 -21.85 24.23
N ARG A 893 41.03 -20.94 23.26
CA ARG A 893 42.25 -20.79 22.45
C ARG A 893 43.45 -20.34 23.29
N ARG A 894 43.25 -19.45 24.26
CA ARG A 894 44.30 -19.03 25.21
C ARG A 894 44.80 -20.21 26.06
N GLU A 895 43.88 -20.97 26.64
CA GLU A 895 44.20 -22.16 27.45
C GLU A 895 44.97 -23.23 26.66
N THR A 896 44.58 -23.42 25.40
CA THR A 896 45.27 -24.34 24.48
C THR A 896 46.67 -23.85 24.16
N LEU A 897 46.85 -22.55 23.89
CA LEU A 897 48.15 -21.93 23.64
C LEU A 897 49.09 -22.05 24.85
N ASP A 898 48.59 -21.72 26.04
CA ASP A 898 49.35 -21.81 27.29
C ASP A 898 49.76 -23.25 27.59
N ASN A 899 48.91 -24.23 27.26
CA ASN A 899 49.26 -25.64 27.33
C ASN A 899 50.32 -26.02 26.27
N SER A 900 50.21 -25.56 25.03
CA SER A 900 51.18 -25.82 23.95
C SER A 900 52.58 -25.31 24.24
N ARG A 901 52.67 -24.14 24.86
CA ARG A 901 53.96 -23.49 25.15
C ARG A 901 54.76 -24.17 26.27
N LYS A 902 54.16 -25.10 27.03
CA LYS A 902 54.85 -25.86 28.09
C LYS A 902 55.94 -26.78 27.56
N PHE A 903 55.82 -27.25 26.33
CA PHE A 903 56.84 -28.09 25.71
C PHE A 903 57.87 -27.21 25.00
N PRO A 904 59.13 -27.16 25.46
CA PRO A 904 60.14 -26.27 24.90
C PRO A 904 60.65 -26.75 23.52
N GLY A 905 60.31 -27.96 23.09
CA GLY A 905 60.57 -28.49 21.76
C GLY A 905 61.68 -29.55 21.69
N ILE A 906 61.77 -30.17 20.51
CA ILE A 906 62.85 -31.06 20.11
C ILE A 906 63.89 -30.22 19.39
N VAL A 907 65.16 -30.35 19.77
CA VAL A 907 66.29 -29.58 19.21
C VAL A 907 67.28 -30.48 18.49
N ASP A 908 68.07 -29.92 17.58
CA ASP A 908 69.21 -30.59 17.00
C ASP A 908 70.42 -30.58 17.97
N LYS A 909 71.52 -31.22 17.55
CA LYS A 909 72.76 -31.29 18.34
C LYS A 909 73.41 -29.91 18.62
N ASN A 910 72.98 -28.86 17.92
CA ASN A 910 73.46 -27.48 18.07
C ASN A 910 72.46 -26.61 18.85
N GLY A 911 71.40 -27.18 19.41
CA GLY A 911 70.38 -26.46 20.18
C GLY A 911 69.31 -25.75 19.33
N LYS A 912 69.27 -25.96 18.01
CA LYS A 912 68.24 -25.38 17.14
C LYS A 912 66.94 -26.19 17.19
N VAL A 913 65.80 -25.54 17.40
CA VAL A 913 64.49 -26.21 17.43
C VAL A 913 64.15 -26.83 16.08
N LEU A 914 63.87 -28.13 16.11
CA LEU A 914 63.41 -28.94 14.98
C LEU A 914 61.87 -29.01 14.92
N LEU A 915 61.23 -29.15 16.08
CA LEU A 915 59.76 -29.23 16.22
C LEU A 915 59.30 -28.82 17.63
N SER A 916 58.16 -28.12 17.73
CA SER A 916 57.49 -27.81 19.00
C SER A 916 55.97 -27.79 18.80
N ASN A 917 55.19 -27.73 19.89
CA ASN A 917 53.71 -27.64 19.83
C ASN A 917 53.20 -26.26 19.39
N VAL A 918 54.07 -25.32 19.05
CA VAL A 918 53.68 -24.01 18.50
C VAL A 918 54.59 -23.66 17.33
N SER A 919 54.05 -22.94 16.35
CA SER A 919 54.88 -22.11 15.49
C SER A 919 54.24 -20.74 15.33
N TYR A 920 55.06 -19.74 15.05
CA TYR A 920 54.63 -18.35 15.00
C TYR A 920 54.32 -17.91 13.55
N ASP A 921 54.01 -18.89 12.69
CA ASP A 921 53.76 -18.72 11.26
C ASP A 921 52.25 -18.86 10.96
N SER A 922 51.46 -17.98 11.58
CA SER A 922 50.00 -17.92 11.42
C SER A 922 49.55 -16.47 11.24
N ASP A 923 48.54 -16.29 10.39
CA ASP A 923 47.85 -15.01 10.19
C ASP A 923 46.60 -14.87 11.08
N TYR A 924 46.37 -15.83 11.99
CA TYR A 924 45.34 -15.72 13.02
C TYR A 924 45.66 -14.60 14.03
N PHE A 925 44.68 -14.17 14.84
CA PHE A 925 44.81 -12.93 15.61
C PHE A 925 46.02 -12.90 16.56
N ASP A 926 46.39 -14.04 17.15
CA ASP A 926 47.51 -14.22 18.09
C ASP A 926 48.84 -14.54 17.40
N GLY A 927 48.84 -14.77 16.08
CA GLY A 927 50.03 -15.09 15.30
C GLY A 927 50.57 -16.50 15.50
N VAL A 928 49.84 -17.38 16.21
CA VAL A 928 50.30 -18.74 16.52
C VAL A 928 49.57 -19.78 15.70
N LYS A 929 50.31 -20.77 15.23
CA LYS A 929 49.80 -21.97 14.58
C LYS A 929 49.55 -23.04 15.63
N LEU A 930 48.28 -23.30 15.90
CA LEU A 930 47.81 -24.31 16.84
C LEU A 930 47.09 -25.46 16.13
N GLY A 931 46.77 -25.33 14.84
CA GLY A 931 46.13 -26.39 14.07
C GLY A 931 47.05 -27.59 13.82
N GLY A 932 46.62 -28.78 14.21
CA GLY A 932 47.34 -30.04 14.01
C GLY A 932 47.28 -30.93 15.24
N VAL A 933 47.93 -32.09 15.19
CA VAL A 933 48.08 -32.97 16.37
C VAL A 933 49.31 -32.54 17.17
N ARG A 934 49.24 -32.62 18.50
CA ARG A 934 50.36 -32.37 19.42
C ARG A 934 51.53 -33.32 19.16
N VAL A 935 52.72 -32.86 19.51
CA VAL A 935 53.96 -33.64 19.42
C VAL A 935 53.80 -34.93 20.23
N ASP A 936 53.95 -36.07 19.55
CA ASP A 936 53.95 -37.40 20.14
C ASP A 936 55.41 -37.87 20.30
N LEU A 937 55.87 -37.93 21.54
CA LEU A 937 57.23 -38.30 21.87
C LEU A 937 57.50 -39.81 21.69
N ASP A 938 56.48 -40.66 21.80
CA ASP A 938 56.65 -42.10 21.64
C ASP A 938 56.94 -42.44 20.17
N VAL A 939 56.26 -41.73 19.24
CA VAL A 939 56.53 -41.86 17.80
C VAL A 939 57.87 -41.22 17.43
N ILE A 940 58.12 -39.99 17.91
CA ILE A 940 59.27 -39.21 17.43
C ILE A 940 60.57 -39.66 18.10
N CYS A 941 60.58 -39.77 19.42
CA CYS A 941 61.77 -40.11 20.20
C CYS A 941 61.91 -41.61 20.44
N GLY A 942 60.80 -42.33 20.62
CA GLY A 942 60.85 -43.72 21.08
C GLY A 942 61.74 -43.88 22.32
N ASP A 943 62.32 -45.08 22.50
CA ASP A 943 63.15 -45.36 23.69
C ASP A 943 64.57 -44.77 23.60
N THR A 944 65.08 -44.43 22.41
CA THR A 944 66.52 -44.15 22.21
C THR A 944 66.87 -42.96 21.30
N ARG A 945 65.92 -42.38 20.53
CA ARG A 945 66.24 -41.35 19.52
C ARG A 945 66.34 -39.93 20.07
N CYS A 946 65.92 -39.68 21.30
CA CYS A 946 66.04 -38.36 21.94
C CYS A 946 66.70 -38.46 23.31
N VAL A 947 67.50 -37.44 23.63
CA VAL A 947 68.08 -37.26 24.97
C VAL A 947 67.48 -36.03 25.61
N LYS A 948 66.93 -36.19 26.82
CA LYS A 948 66.36 -35.08 27.59
C LYS A 948 67.47 -34.21 28.15
N ASN A 949 67.45 -32.94 27.77
CA ASN A 949 68.36 -31.94 28.29
C ASN A 949 67.84 -31.40 29.65
N PRO A 950 68.72 -30.85 30.51
CA PRO A 950 68.33 -30.21 31.77
C PRO A 950 67.31 -29.07 31.60
N ASN A 951 67.25 -28.49 30.39
CA ASN A 951 66.37 -27.41 29.97
C ASN A 951 64.97 -27.80 29.53
N GLY A 952 64.63 -29.08 29.67
CA GLY A 952 63.34 -29.62 29.27
C GLY A 952 63.21 -29.88 27.76
N THR A 953 64.13 -29.40 26.92
CA THR A 953 64.18 -29.76 25.49
C THR A 953 64.67 -31.19 25.29
N LEU A 954 64.36 -31.76 24.13
CA LEU A 954 64.80 -33.10 23.74
C LEU A 954 65.77 -32.98 22.56
N THR A 955 67.03 -33.34 22.75
CA THR A 955 68.00 -33.39 21.65
C THR A 955 67.74 -34.63 20.81
N TYR A 956 67.42 -34.47 19.53
CA TYR A 956 67.29 -35.61 18.62
C TYR A 956 68.67 -36.15 18.22
N VAL A 957 68.95 -37.38 18.62
CA VAL A 957 70.23 -38.07 18.37
C VAL A 957 70.14 -39.13 17.26
N GLY A 958 68.93 -39.54 16.89
CA GLY A 958 68.65 -40.53 15.83
C GLY A 958 68.90 -41.98 16.23
N ASP A 959 68.41 -42.93 15.42
CA ASP A 959 68.73 -44.37 15.50
C ASP A 959 69.04 -44.94 14.10
N GLU A 960 69.28 -46.26 14.00
CA GLU A 960 69.59 -46.92 12.72
C GLU A 960 68.47 -46.79 11.68
N LYS A 961 67.21 -46.69 12.12
CA LYS A 961 66.03 -46.64 11.24
C LYS A 961 65.71 -45.20 10.80
N PHE A 962 65.93 -44.24 11.68
CA PHE A 962 65.71 -42.81 11.44
C PHE A 962 66.92 -42.00 11.91
N PRO A 963 68.01 -41.97 11.11
CA PRO A 963 69.25 -41.33 11.51
C PRO A 963 69.15 -39.80 11.55
N LYS A 964 68.20 -39.21 10.84
CA LYS A 964 67.90 -37.77 10.90
C LYS A 964 66.45 -37.53 11.27
N PHE A 965 66.19 -36.38 11.89
CA PHE A 965 64.87 -35.99 12.36
C PHE A 965 63.84 -35.94 11.23
N GLU A 966 64.26 -35.45 10.05
CA GLU A 966 63.39 -35.34 8.87
C GLU A 966 62.86 -36.69 8.40
N ASN A 967 63.61 -37.78 8.60
CA ASN A 967 63.18 -39.13 8.24
C ASN A 967 62.04 -39.64 9.14
N VAL A 968 61.97 -39.19 10.40
CA VAL A 968 60.91 -39.60 11.35
C VAL A 968 59.57 -38.99 11.00
N ILE A 969 59.59 -37.73 10.54
CA ILE A 969 58.40 -36.94 10.20
C ILE A 969 58.09 -36.93 8.69
N SER A 970 58.74 -37.81 7.93
CA SER A 970 58.56 -37.93 6.48
C SER A 970 57.38 -38.86 6.18
N PRO A 971 56.36 -38.41 5.42
CA PRO A 971 55.25 -39.28 5.00
C PRO A 971 55.70 -40.43 4.11
N THR A 972 56.90 -40.32 3.51
CA THR A 972 57.48 -41.31 2.59
C THR A 972 58.37 -42.32 3.34
N ASP A 973 59.21 -41.84 4.27
CA ASP A 973 60.18 -42.69 4.97
C ASP A 973 59.58 -43.35 6.24
N ASN A 974 58.53 -42.74 6.81
CA ASN A 974 57.83 -43.25 7.99
C ASN A 974 56.29 -43.14 7.84
N PRO A 975 55.66 -43.83 6.86
CA PRO A 975 54.25 -43.64 6.56
C PRO A 975 53.30 -43.97 7.73
N ASP A 976 53.63 -44.99 8.53
CA ASP A 976 52.82 -45.39 9.68
C ASP A 976 53.03 -44.49 10.90
N GLY A 977 54.26 -44.02 11.16
CA GLY A 977 54.52 -43.04 12.21
C GLY A 977 53.98 -41.65 11.85
N PHE A 978 54.08 -41.26 10.59
CA PHE A 978 53.54 -39.99 10.09
C PHE A 978 52.01 -39.92 10.26
N LYS A 979 51.27 -41.00 9.96
CA LYS A 979 49.81 -41.08 10.22
C LYS A 979 49.43 -40.95 11.70
N LYS A 980 50.33 -41.28 12.63
CA LYS A 980 50.06 -41.16 14.07
C LYS A 980 50.27 -39.74 14.58
N ILE A 981 51.25 -39.03 14.00
CA ILE A 981 51.56 -37.65 14.37
C ILE A 981 50.82 -36.62 13.50
N SER A 982 50.18 -37.05 12.41
CA SER A 982 49.30 -36.22 11.58
C SER A 982 47.84 -36.66 11.76
N GLY A 983 47.00 -35.76 12.24
CA GLY A 983 45.58 -36.05 12.48
C GLY A 983 44.77 -36.17 11.20
N ALA A 984 43.44 -36.33 11.31
CA ALA A 984 42.53 -36.36 10.16
C ALA A 984 42.62 -35.12 9.23
N THR A 985 43.21 -34.02 9.72
CA THR A 985 43.48 -32.80 8.95
C THR A 985 44.86 -32.75 8.28
N GLY A 986 45.69 -33.79 8.45
CA GLY A 986 46.99 -33.95 7.78
C GLY A 986 48.11 -33.05 8.30
N GLY A 987 48.02 -32.50 9.51
CA GLY A 987 49.01 -31.56 10.07
C GLY A 987 49.55 -31.97 11.44
N ILE A 988 50.83 -31.64 11.68
CA ILE A 988 51.48 -31.63 13.00
C ILE A 988 51.43 -30.18 13.50
N GLN A 989 51.05 -29.97 14.76
CA GLN A 989 51.03 -28.63 15.34
C GLN A 989 52.42 -27.99 15.27
N GLY A 990 52.51 -26.73 14.82
CA GLY A 990 53.78 -26.04 14.58
C GLY A 990 54.47 -26.30 13.23
N LYS A 991 53.83 -27.02 12.29
CA LYS A 991 54.30 -27.15 10.89
C LYS A 991 53.20 -26.73 9.89
N LYS A 992 53.55 -26.58 8.61
CA LYS A 992 52.58 -26.32 7.54
C LYS A 992 51.59 -27.48 7.45
N GLY A 993 50.29 -27.20 7.49
CA GLY A 993 49.24 -28.21 7.40
C GLY A 993 48.98 -28.65 5.95
N THR A 994 48.39 -29.84 5.79
CA THR A 994 48.14 -30.45 4.46
C THR A 994 46.68 -30.84 4.22
N PHE A 995 45.72 -30.12 4.81
CA PHE A 995 44.29 -30.41 4.69
C PHE A 995 43.83 -30.41 3.22
N PHE A 996 43.69 -31.60 2.64
CA PHE A 996 43.46 -31.82 1.21
C PHE A 996 44.49 -31.09 0.30
N GLY A 997 45.78 -31.18 0.66
CA GLY A 997 46.93 -30.56 -0.03
C GLY A 997 47.61 -29.48 0.82
N GLU A 998 48.87 -29.13 0.50
CA GLU A 998 49.58 -28.02 1.15
C GLU A 998 48.81 -26.71 0.96
N TYR A 999 48.58 -25.97 2.05
CA TYR A 999 47.96 -24.65 1.99
C TYR A 999 48.93 -23.57 2.50
N ASN A 1000 48.87 -22.39 1.89
CA ASN A 1000 49.72 -21.26 2.25
C ASN A 1000 49.23 -20.58 3.53
N ILE A 1001 50.18 -20.01 4.28
CA ILE A 1001 49.91 -19.14 5.44
C ILE A 1001 49.00 -17.99 4.96
N GLY A 1002 47.92 -17.73 5.70
CA GLY A 1002 46.95 -16.68 5.38
C GLY A 1002 45.87 -17.06 4.36
N SER A 1003 45.87 -18.30 3.87
CA SER A 1003 44.76 -18.79 3.04
C SER A 1003 43.49 -19.03 3.87
N MET A 1004 42.31 -18.96 3.24
CA MET A 1004 41.03 -19.27 3.92
C MET A 1004 41.05 -20.65 4.62
N ARG A 1005 41.77 -21.63 4.05
CA ARG A 1005 41.95 -22.96 4.68
C ARG A 1005 42.77 -22.88 5.96
N ASP A 1006 43.82 -22.05 5.98
CA ASP A 1006 44.65 -21.79 7.17
C ASP A 1006 43.82 -21.13 8.28
N THR A 1007 43.06 -20.08 7.96
CA THR A 1007 42.20 -19.36 8.91
C THR A 1007 41.12 -20.25 9.53
N VAL A 1008 40.48 -21.12 8.72
CA VAL A 1008 39.46 -22.04 9.22
C VAL A 1008 40.07 -23.08 10.16
N VAL A 1009 41.20 -23.67 9.79
CA VAL A 1009 41.88 -24.66 10.64
C VAL A 1009 42.33 -24.05 11.97
N GLU A 1010 42.86 -22.83 11.94
CA GLU A 1010 43.27 -22.12 13.16
C GLU A 1010 42.10 -21.67 14.03
N GLY A 1011 40.98 -21.24 13.45
CA GLY A 1011 39.77 -20.92 14.21
C GLY A 1011 39.19 -22.12 14.96
N PHE A 1012 39.34 -23.33 14.40
CA PHE A 1012 38.98 -24.58 15.07
C PHE A 1012 40.00 -25.03 16.12
N ALA A 1013 41.29 -24.77 15.90
CA ALA A 1013 42.39 -25.34 16.68
C ALA A 1013 42.26 -25.10 18.20
N GLY A 1014 41.89 -23.90 18.65
CA GLY A 1014 41.78 -23.61 20.08
C GLY A 1014 40.72 -24.46 20.79
N THR A 1015 39.48 -24.39 20.29
CA THR A 1015 38.32 -25.04 20.88
C THR A 1015 38.31 -26.55 20.66
N HIS A 1016 38.75 -27.00 19.48
CA HIS A 1016 38.79 -28.42 19.12
C HIS A 1016 39.86 -29.17 19.91
N ASP A 1017 41.05 -28.57 20.10
CA ASP A 1017 42.16 -29.19 20.83
C ASP A 1017 41.88 -29.24 22.35
N TYR A 1018 41.22 -28.23 22.89
CA TYR A 1018 40.79 -28.24 24.30
C TYR A 1018 39.68 -29.27 24.57
N ILE A 1019 38.58 -29.22 23.79
CA ILE A 1019 37.39 -30.07 23.98
C ILE A 1019 37.67 -31.51 23.55
N GLY A 1020 38.47 -31.72 22.52
CA GLY A 1020 38.78 -33.04 21.96
C GLY A 1020 39.97 -33.74 22.61
N GLY A 1021 40.86 -32.99 23.27
CA GLY A 1021 42.10 -33.53 23.82
C GLY A 1021 42.39 -33.12 25.27
N GLN A 1022 42.60 -31.82 25.52
CA GLN A 1022 43.09 -31.32 26.82
C GLN A 1022 42.15 -31.64 27.99
N MET A 1023 40.83 -31.48 27.79
CA MET A 1023 39.80 -31.76 28.80
C MET A 1023 39.73 -33.24 29.20
N TRP A 1024 40.12 -34.14 28.30
CA TRP A 1024 40.05 -35.59 28.50
C TRP A 1024 41.39 -36.21 28.96
N GLY A 1025 42.39 -35.37 29.25
CA GLY A 1025 43.72 -35.82 29.66
C GLY A 1025 44.51 -36.53 28.56
N PHE A 1026 44.26 -36.15 27.30
CA PHE A 1026 44.95 -36.73 26.14
C PHE A 1026 46.32 -36.08 25.90
N TYR A 1027 46.56 -34.96 26.57
CA TYR A 1027 47.83 -34.25 26.61
C TYR A 1027 48.41 -34.32 28.02
N ASP A 1028 49.72 -34.57 28.10
CA ASP A 1028 50.42 -34.65 29.37
C ASP A 1028 50.66 -33.27 30.01
N LYS A 1029 51.26 -33.29 31.20
CA LYS A 1029 51.59 -32.09 31.98
C LYS A 1029 52.60 -31.16 31.27
N ASP A 1030 53.36 -31.70 30.33
CA ASP A 1030 54.39 -30.97 29.58
C ASP A 1030 53.83 -30.45 28.24
N GLY A 1031 52.55 -30.71 27.93
CA GLY A 1031 51.82 -30.17 26.78
C GLY A 1031 51.88 -31.01 25.50
N ASN A 1032 52.44 -32.22 25.59
CA ASN A 1032 52.59 -33.20 24.50
C ASN A 1032 51.46 -34.23 24.53
N THR A 1033 51.35 -35.05 23.48
CA THR A 1033 50.50 -36.25 23.52
C THR A 1033 50.93 -37.17 24.66
N THR A 1034 49.99 -37.64 25.49
CA THR A 1034 50.30 -38.41 26.69
C THR A 1034 51.11 -39.70 26.39
N PRO A 1035 52.31 -39.88 26.99
CA PRO A 1035 53.16 -41.04 26.76
C PRO A 1035 52.54 -42.37 27.24
N GLY A 1036 52.89 -43.47 26.58
CA GLY A 1036 52.42 -44.82 26.94
C GLY A 1036 50.94 -45.05 26.63
N ARG A 1037 50.31 -44.14 25.87
CA ARG A 1037 49.09 -44.45 25.14
C ARG A 1037 49.43 -45.47 24.09
N ASP A 1038 49.24 -46.74 24.45
CA ASP A 1038 49.28 -47.79 23.47
C ASP A 1038 48.07 -47.58 22.56
N THR A 1039 48.25 -46.84 21.46
CA THR A 1039 47.27 -46.69 20.36
C THR A 1039 46.89 -48.04 19.75
N TYR A 1040 47.32 -49.15 20.34
CA TYR A 1040 47.10 -50.53 19.95
C TYR A 1040 46.19 -51.32 20.89
N ASN A 1041 45.69 -50.75 22.00
CA ASN A 1041 44.45 -51.26 22.55
C ASN A 1041 43.28 -50.67 21.75
N LYS A 1042 42.53 -51.53 21.06
CA LYS A 1042 41.38 -51.13 20.21
C LYS A 1042 40.39 -50.21 20.93
N LYS A 1043 40.33 -50.21 22.27
CA LYS A 1043 39.46 -49.32 23.05
C LYS A 1043 39.96 -47.88 23.12
N ASP A 1044 41.25 -47.62 23.34
CA ASP A 1044 41.77 -46.27 23.56
C ASP A 1044 41.97 -45.51 22.23
N GLU A 1045 42.35 -46.21 21.16
CA GLU A 1045 42.32 -45.67 19.79
C GLU A 1045 40.88 -45.38 19.34
N TYR A 1046 39.93 -46.27 19.64
CA TYR A 1046 38.52 -46.08 19.35
C TYR A 1046 37.93 -44.88 20.09
N TRP A 1047 38.20 -44.73 21.40
CA TRP A 1047 37.67 -43.61 22.18
C TRP A 1047 38.36 -42.28 21.84
N SER A 1048 39.68 -42.22 21.69
CA SER A 1048 40.36 -40.98 21.30
C SER A 1048 39.98 -40.52 19.90
N SER A 1049 39.92 -41.42 18.90
CA SER A 1049 39.47 -41.09 17.55
C SER A 1049 38.00 -40.66 17.53
N LYS A 1050 37.10 -41.36 18.24
CA LYS A 1050 35.68 -41.00 18.30
C LYS A 1050 35.42 -39.71 19.06
N ILE A 1051 36.11 -39.45 20.18
CA ILE A 1051 35.96 -38.23 20.97
C ILE A 1051 36.51 -37.03 20.19
N THR A 1052 37.67 -37.15 19.54
CA THR A 1052 38.24 -36.07 18.71
C THR A 1052 37.37 -35.77 17.48
N VAL A 1053 36.77 -36.78 16.84
CA VAL A 1053 35.81 -36.58 15.75
C VAL A 1053 34.46 -36.04 16.27
N ALA A 1054 33.98 -36.50 17.42
CA ALA A 1054 32.76 -36.01 18.06
C ALA A 1054 32.91 -34.59 18.63
N ALA A 1055 34.14 -34.16 18.93
CA ALA A 1055 34.45 -32.79 19.33
C ALA A 1055 34.34 -31.81 18.15
N ILE A 1056 34.38 -32.27 16.89
CA ILE A 1056 34.22 -31.40 15.71
C ILE A 1056 32.86 -30.68 15.72
N PRO A 1057 31.70 -31.36 15.82
CA PRO A 1057 30.40 -30.67 15.87
C PRO A 1057 30.18 -29.86 17.17
N VAL A 1058 30.89 -30.17 18.25
CA VAL A 1058 30.80 -29.43 19.53
C VAL A 1058 31.69 -28.17 19.52
N ALA A 1059 32.86 -28.23 18.88
CA ALA A 1059 33.77 -27.11 18.69
C ALA A 1059 33.35 -26.21 17.52
N ALA A 1060 32.60 -26.75 16.55
CA ALA A 1060 32.14 -26.02 15.37
C ALA A 1060 31.35 -24.75 15.68
N PRO A 1061 30.37 -24.71 16.61
CA PRO A 1061 29.67 -23.48 16.96
C PRO A 1061 30.60 -22.36 17.45
N PHE A 1062 31.64 -22.69 18.23
CA PHE A 1062 32.63 -21.74 18.73
C PHE A 1062 33.57 -21.25 17.62
N ALA A 1063 34.09 -22.16 16.81
CA ALA A 1063 34.97 -21.84 15.70
C ALA A 1063 34.25 -21.08 14.58
N ILE A 1064 33.01 -21.47 14.25
CA ILE A 1064 32.16 -20.78 13.29
C ILE A 1064 31.80 -19.39 13.82
N SER A 1065 31.52 -19.23 15.12
CA SER A 1065 31.29 -17.90 15.70
C SER A 1065 32.51 -16.97 15.57
N ASP A 1066 33.73 -17.52 15.50
CA ASP A 1066 34.99 -16.80 15.32
C ASP A 1066 35.32 -16.46 13.85
N ILE A 1067 34.89 -17.30 12.92
CA ILE A 1067 35.21 -17.21 11.49
C ILE A 1067 34.12 -16.46 10.73
N VAL A 1068 32.88 -16.48 11.25
CA VAL A 1068 31.69 -16.09 10.52
C VAL A 1068 30.95 -14.98 11.26
N ASP A 1069 30.64 -13.92 10.51
CA ASP A 1069 29.94 -12.75 11.03
C ASP A 1069 28.50 -13.10 11.48
N SER A 1070 28.00 -12.36 12.45
CA SER A 1070 26.68 -12.54 13.05
C SER A 1070 25.53 -12.52 12.04
N ASP A 1071 25.66 -11.72 10.99
CA ASP A 1071 24.71 -11.59 9.89
C ASP A 1071 24.54 -12.92 9.10
N PHE A 1072 25.60 -13.74 8.98
CA PHE A 1072 25.54 -15.02 8.27
C PHE A 1072 24.95 -16.15 9.14
N ILE A 1073 25.24 -16.15 10.45
CA ILE A 1073 24.61 -17.09 11.40
C ILE A 1073 23.10 -16.85 11.45
N GLN A 1074 22.65 -15.60 11.45
CA GLN A 1074 21.24 -15.25 11.43
C GLN A 1074 20.56 -15.70 10.11
N ALA A 1075 21.26 -15.59 8.98
CA ALA A 1075 20.78 -16.09 7.69
C ALA A 1075 20.58 -17.62 7.70
N ILE A 1076 21.48 -18.39 8.31
CA ILE A 1076 21.33 -19.84 8.45
C ILE A 1076 20.13 -20.18 9.35
N MET A 1077 20.01 -19.55 10.52
CA MET A 1077 18.94 -19.82 11.50
C MET A 1077 17.54 -19.52 10.93
N LYS A 1078 17.39 -18.41 10.19
CA LYS A 1078 16.11 -18.05 9.54
C LYS A 1078 15.79 -18.90 8.30
N ILE A 1079 16.78 -19.52 7.67
CA ILE A 1079 16.57 -20.51 6.60
C ILE A 1079 16.19 -21.89 7.18
N SER A 1080 16.66 -22.25 8.38
CA SER A 1080 16.40 -23.56 9.00
C SER A 1080 15.10 -23.69 9.80
N GLY A 1081 14.37 -22.61 10.05
CA GLY A 1081 12.98 -22.67 10.54
C GLY A 1081 12.80 -23.27 11.94
N HIS A 1082 13.73 -23.02 12.87
CA HIS A 1082 13.56 -23.32 14.30
C HIS A 1082 14.00 -22.15 15.16
#